data_AF-A0A916T2N2-F1
#
_entry.id   AF-A0A916T2N2-F1
#
_cell.length_a   1.000
_cell.length_b   1.000
_cell.length_c   1.000
_cell.angle_alpha   90.00
_cell.angle_beta   90.00
_cell.angle_gamma   90.00
#
_symmetry.space_group_name_H-M   'P 1'
#
loop_
_entity.id
_entity.type
_entity.pdbx_description
1 polymer ?
#
loop_
_entity_poly.entity_id
_entity_poly.type
_entity_poly.pdbx_seq_one_letter_code
_entity_poly.pdbx_strand_id
1 'polypeptide(L)'
;MTIKVAIEHRTSYVFDRPVKVFPHVLRLRPAPHSRTPIEAYSLTVDPAEHFLNWQQDAFANYQARLVFPERTTSLGFTVSLVADLTAINPFDFFIEDWAENYGFAYPPELRRDLEAYLEPIGAPDEPLVSAWVERHRPRGTIRIIDYLVELNQSIREDVDYTVRLEAGVQTPQETLAKAIGSCRDSAWLLVSILRRLGLAARFVSGYLVQLTSDVKALDGPSGPDADFTDLHAWTEVYLPGAGWVGMDPTSGLFAGEGHIPLAATPHPAAAAPITGATEKCHAVMDFSNEVTRFHEDPRVTLPYTGDQWDKICDLGRTVDVLMAEGDTRLTMGGEPTFVSIDNQTDPEWTTDADGPHKRELASVLTGRLKKVWAPSGVIRRGQGKWYPGEPLPRWQIDLLWRKDGKALWRNEDLIDDPWRDREAAQATIDWQSPGGLGPVDPSAAVAAKEFIATMARRLSLPDSQVMPAYEDPLLRLAELVRLPPGQPPLKEAAALEATDKDLTPDVDSPDRRQALLDELDSSVSTPTAYVMPLSRAADGVSWESALWTTRRGRLVLTPGNSPAGLRLPLDSLFWQGAPQFIPADPTAVHFDPLPPLGELPDFAPPPTEDDLRGGLDDEADADLDEVADDLAEDDASEDDASEDDVSEDDRAGHRRCGTARRLHTRRHVG
;
A
#
# COMPACT_ATOMS: atom_id res chain seq x y z
N MET A 1 13.98 15.85 -6.55
CA MET A 1 15.35 15.34 -6.36
C MET A 1 15.98 15.33 -7.73
N THR A 2 17.12 15.98 -7.87
CA THR A 2 17.72 16.24 -9.17
C THR A 2 18.92 15.32 -9.39
N ILE A 3 19.04 14.74 -10.58
CA ILE A 3 20.27 14.10 -11.05
C ILE A 3 20.92 15.04 -12.04
N LYS A 4 22.20 15.35 -11.84
CA LYS A 4 22.98 16.00 -12.89
C LYS A 4 23.94 15.02 -13.51
N VAL A 5 23.92 15.00 -14.84
CA VAL A 5 24.76 14.13 -15.65
C VAL A 5 25.65 14.94 -16.57
N ALA A 6 26.85 14.43 -16.80
CA ALA A 6 27.71 14.87 -17.88
C ALA A 6 27.54 13.89 -19.05
N ILE A 7 27.34 14.40 -20.26
CA ILE A 7 27.33 13.60 -21.48
C ILE A 7 28.52 14.03 -22.34
N GLU A 8 29.27 13.06 -22.86
CA GLU A 8 30.33 13.26 -23.83
C GLU A 8 30.03 12.48 -25.11
N HIS A 9 29.73 13.21 -26.20
CA HIS A 9 29.59 12.68 -27.54
C HIS A 9 30.89 12.92 -28.30
N ARG A 10 31.50 11.88 -28.85
CA ARG A 10 32.64 11.98 -29.76
C ARG A 10 32.36 11.27 -31.07
N THR A 11 32.66 11.96 -32.17
CA THR A 11 32.71 11.37 -33.50
C THR A 11 34.03 11.75 -34.13
N SER A 12 34.81 10.77 -34.58
CA SER A 12 36.08 11.02 -35.25
C SER A 12 36.24 10.17 -36.50
N TYR A 13 36.93 10.75 -37.49
CA TYR A 13 37.27 10.14 -38.76
C TYR A 13 38.78 10.26 -38.94
N VAL A 14 39.43 9.14 -39.25
CA VAL A 14 40.84 9.10 -39.66
C VAL A 14 40.89 8.73 -41.14
N PHE A 15 41.51 9.57 -41.94
CA PHE A 15 41.64 9.40 -43.37
C PHE A 15 42.96 8.72 -43.72
N ASP A 16 42.96 7.92 -44.79
CA ASP A 16 44.14 7.23 -45.33
C ASP A 16 45.23 8.18 -45.87
N ARG A 17 44.88 9.45 -46.10
CA ARG A 17 45.76 10.51 -46.61
C ARG A 17 45.22 11.90 -46.25
N PRO A 18 45.99 12.98 -46.42
CA PRO A 18 45.47 14.34 -46.32
C PRO A 18 44.38 14.63 -47.37
N VAL A 19 43.15 14.84 -46.93
CA VAL A 19 41.98 15.08 -47.79
C VAL A 19 41.44 16.49 -47.62
N LYS A 20 40.81 17.02 -48.67
CA LYS A 20 40.01 18.22 -48.54
C LYS A 20 38.69 17.88 -47.83
N VAL A 21 38.39 18.57 -46.74
CA VAL A 21 37.10 18.49 -46.05
C VAL A 21 36.22 19.66 -46.54
N PHE A 22 35.07 19.36 -47.11
CA PHE A 22 34.11 20.38 -47.58
C PHE A 22 33.30 20.93 -46.41
N PRO A 23 32.47 21.98 -46.60
CA PRO A 23 31.69 22.54 -45.50
C PRO A 23 30.83 21.49 -44.79
N HIS A 24 30.86 21.52 -43.45
CA HIS A 24 30.08 20.65 -42.58
C HIS A 24 29.04 21.45 -41.80
N VAL A 25 27.96 20.78 -41.42
CA VAL A 25 26.91 21.28 -40.55
C VAL A 25 26.76 20.30 -39.39
N LEU A 26 26.91 20.80 -38.16
CA LEU A 26 26.67 20.05 -36.94
C LEU A 26 25.39 20.54 -36.25
N ARG A 27 24.55 19.60 -35.83
CA ARG A 27 23.32 19.82 -35.06
C ARG A 27 23.37 19.05 -33.75
N LEU A 28 24.49 19.20 -33.03
CA LEU A 28 24.78 18.49 -31.77
C LEU A 28 24.64 19.39 -30.54
N ARG A 29 24.00 20.56 -30.69
CA ARG A 29 23.68 21.46 -29.59
C ARG A 29 22.21 21.30 -29.22
N PRO A 30 21.86 21.10 -27.93
CA PRO A 30 20.48 21.03 -27.48
C PRO A 30 19.63 22.20 -28.00
N ALA A 31 18.46 21.87 -28.51
CA ALA A 31 17.53 22.80 -29.10
C ALA A 31 16.98 23.76 -28.04
N PRO A 32 16.60 25.00 -28.44
CA PRO A 32 16.05 25.98 -27.49
C PRO A 32 14.80 25.51 -26.74
N HIS A 33 14.06 24.55 -27.31
CA HIS A 33 12.82 24.01 -26.75
C HIS A 33 13.04 22.76 -25.87
N SER A 34 14.29 22.40 -25.57
CA SER A 34 14.59 21.33 -24.60
C SER A 34 13.96 21.66 -23.25
N ARG A 35 13.12 20.75 -22.74
CA ARG A 35 12.53 20.88 -21.39
C ARG A 35 13.57 20.58 -20.31
N THR A 36 14.51 19.70 -20.60
CA THR A 36 15.67 19.38 -19.76
C THR A 36 16.65 20.55 -19.75
N PRO A 37 16.92 21.17 -18.59
CA PRO A 37 17.87 22.28 -18.49
C PRO A 37 19.29 21.83 -18.83
N ILE A 38 19.97 22.62 -19.66
CA ILE A 38 21.36 22.41 -20.05
C ILE A 38 22.23 23.47 -19.39
N GLU A 39 23.00 23.08 -18.37
CA GLU A 39 23.79 24.01 -17.55
C GLU A 39 25.10 24.42 -18.23
N ALA A 40 25.68 23.49 -19.00
CA ALA A 40 26.91 23.72 -19.72
C ALA A 40 26.90 22.98 -21.06
N TYR A 41 27.56 23.57 -22.05
CA TYR A 41 27.75 23.02 -23.39
C TYR A 41 29.12 23.45 -23.93
N SER A 42 29.84 22.52 -24.54
CA SER A 42 31.05 22.81 -25.29
C SER A 42 31.11 21.98 -26.57
N LEU A 43 31.78 22.53 -27.59
CA LEU A 43 32.07 21.87 -28.85
C LEU A 43 33.55 22.05 -29.17
N THR A 44 34.27 20.94 -29.28
CA THR A 44 35.66 20.89 -29.73
C THR A 44 35.70 20.23 -31.11
N VAL A 45 36.41 20.87 -32.04
CA VAL A 45 36.53 20.42 -33.43
C VAL A 45 38.01 20.24 -33.78
N ASP A 46 38.32 19.09 -34.40
CA ASP A 46 39.62 18.78 -35.00
C ASP A 46 39.48 18.70 -36.53
N PRO A 47 40.37 19.31 -37.34
CA PRO A 47 41.57 20.05 -36.94
C PRO A 47 41.27 21.39 -36.26
N ALA A 48 42.17 21.84 -35.38
CA ALA A 48 42.02 23.09 -34.63
C ALA A 48 41.87 24.34 -35.53
N GLU A 49 42.53 24.34 -36.69
CA GLU A 49 42.41 25.39 -37.71
C GLU A 49 41.14 25.17 -38.57
N HIS A 50 40.05 25.84 -38.20
CA HIS A 50 38.79 25.83 -38.94
C HIS A 50 38.02 27.14 -38.75
N PHE A 51 37.08 27.41 -39.65
CA PHE A 51 36.09 28.46 -39.45
C PHE A 51 34.81 27.85 -38.90
N LEU A 52 34.30 28.43 -37.81
CA LEU A 52 33.03 28.05 -37.19
C LEU A 52 32.08 29.24 -37.22
N ASN A 53 30.86 29.03 -37.73
CA ASN A 53 29.76 29.99 -37.62
C ASN A 53 28.51 29.34 -37.04
N TRP A 54 28.04 29.83 -35.89
CA TRP A 54 26.76 29.42 -35.30
C TRP A 54 25.59 30.15 -35.96
N GLN A 55 24.54 29.42 -36.28
CA GLN A 55 23.28 29.98 -36.77
C GLN A 55 22.08 29.13 -36.31
N GLN A 56 20.89 29.62 -36.59
CA GLN A 56 19.66 28.83 -36.53
C GLN A 56 19.20 28.48 -37.95
N ASP A 57 18.64 27.29 -38.12
CA ASP A 57 17.96 26.91 -39.36
C ASP A 57 16.54 27.52 -39.44
N ALA A 58 15.80 27.24 -40.51
CA ALA A 58 14.44 27.74 -40.70
C ALA A 58 13.43 27.26 -39.63
N PHE A 59 13.81 26.25 -38.84
CA PHE A 59 13.01 25.65 -37.77
C PHE A 59 13.54 26.03 -36.37
N ALA A 60 14.42 27.04 -36.31
CA ALA A 60 15.07 27.54 -35.10
C ALA A 60 16.02 26.55 -34.38
N ASN A 61 16.41 25.44 -35.04
CA ASN A 61 17.41 24.54 -34.48
C ASN A 61 18.81 25.16 -34.57
N TYR A 62 19.63 24.98 -33.53
CA TYR A 62 21.02 25.43 -33.57
C TYR A 62 21.84 24.56 -34.54
N GLN A 63 22.63 25.21 -35.38
CA GLN A 63 23.60 24.53 -36.23
C GLN A 63 24.94 25.27 -36.27
N ALA A 64 26.03 24.52 -36.15
CA ALA A 64 27.38 25.02 -36.40
C ALA A 64 27.76 24.73 -37.86
N ARG A 65 28.11 25.76 -38.62
CA ARG A 65 28.67 25.62 -39.96
C ARG A 65 30.18 25.70 -39.88
N LEU A 66 30.83 24.66 -40.38
CA LEU A 66 32.27 24.50 -40.33
C LEU A 66 32.85 24.53 -41.74
N VAL A 67 33.96 25.24 -41.89
CA VAL A 67 34.75 25.25 -43.13
C VAL A 67 36.22 25.01 -42.76
N PHE A 68 36.84 24.07 -43.45
CA PHE A 68 38.22 23.65 -43.21
C PHE A 68 39.10 24.17 -44.35
N PRO A 69 40.02 25.11 -44.09
CA PRO A 69 40.87 25.69 -45.13
C PRO A 69 41.93 24.70 -45.62
N GLU A 70 42.51 23.93 -44.69
CA GLU A 70 43.62 23.03 -44.97
C GLU A 70 43.17 21.59 -45.18
N ARG A 71 44.01 20.83 -45.89
CA ARG A 71 43.86 19.37 -45.98
C ARG A 71 44.24 18.74 -44.65
N THR A 72 43.50 17.71 -44.23
CA THR A 72 43.73 17.04 -42.94
C THR A 72 43.66 15.51 -43.09
N THR A 73 44.33 14.80 -42.18
CA THR A 73 44.25 13.34 -42.02
C THR A 73 43.23 12.91 -40.97
N SER A 74 42.65 13.85 -40.23
CA SER A 74 41.62 13.58 -39.23
C SER A 74 40.52 14.64 -39.24
N LEU A 75 39.31 14.24 -38.84
CA LEU A 75 38.18 15.12 -38.57
C LEU A 75 37.51 14.64 -37.29
N GLY A 76 37.41 15.49 -36.27
CA GLY A 76 36.88 15.13 -34.97
C GLY A 76 35.87 16.14 -34.47
N PHE A 77 34.81 15.67 -33.83
CA PHE A 77 33.80 16.47 -33.15
C PHE A 77 33.59 15.89 -31.77
N THR A 78 33.85 16.69 -30.73
CA THR A 78 33.59 16.32 -29.33
C THR A 78 32.64 17.32 -28.73
N VAL A 79 31.50 16.86 -28.23
CA VAL A 79 30.50 17.65 -27.53
C VAL A 79 30.44 17.17 -26.09
N SER A 80 30.62 18.09 -25.15
CA SER A 80 30.43 17.83 -23.73
C SER A 80 29.31 18.71 -23.21
N LEU A 81 28.33 18.13 -22.52
CA LEU A 81 27.19 18.85 -21.98
C LEU A 81 26.87 18.39 -20.55
N VAL A 82 26.31 19.30 -19.76
CA VAL A 82 25.78 19.02 -18.42
C VAL A 82 24.28 19.20 -18.45
N ALA A 83 23.54 18.14 -18.13
CA ALA A 83 22.08 18.13 -18.12
C ALA A 83 21.53 17.87 -16.71
N ASP A 84 20.49 18.63 -16.36
CA ASP A 84 19.68 18.43 -15.16
C ASP A 84 18.51 17.50 -15.51
N LEU A 85 18.61 16.23 -15.12
CA LEU A 85 17.59 15.20 -15.34
C LEU A 85 16.59 15.16 -14.18
N THR A 86 16.05 16.31 -13.81
CA THR A 86 14.87 16.37 -12.95
C THR A 86 13.70 15.72 -13.67
N ALA A 87 12.98 14.81 -13.00
CA ALA A 87 11.86 14.08 -13.59
C ALA A 87 10.83 15.03 -14.19
N ILE A 88 10.45 14.77 -15.45
CA ILE A 88 9.48 15.56 -16.18
C ILE A 88 8.22 14.73 -16.39
N ASN A 89 7.07 15.23 -15.91
CA ASN A 89 5.79 14.63 -16.28
C ASN A 89 5.52 14.91 -17.77
N PRO A 90 5.46 13.88 -18.63
CA PRO A 90 5.22 14.07 -20.05
C PRO A 90 3.79 14.53 -20.35
N PHE A 91 2.86 14.47 -19.39
CA PHE A 91 1.46 14.89 -19.51
C PHE A 91 1.15 16.23 -18.83
N ASP A 92 2.17 16.96 -18.35
CA ASP A 92 1.99 18.24 -17.66
C ASP A 92 1.78 19.39 -18.66
N PHE A 93 0.57 19.46 -19.20
CA PHE A 93 0.11 20.51 -20.11
C PHE A 93 -1.43 20.58 -20.12
N PHE A 94 -1.96 21.63 -20.73
CA PHE A 94 -3.39 21.77 -21.00
C PHE A 94 -3.65 21.68 -22.49
N ILE A 95 -4.77 21.07 -22.86
CA ILE A 95 -5.28 21.07 -24.23
C ILE A 95 -6.47 22.01 -24.28
N GLU A 96 -6.61 22.74 -25.38
CA GLU A 96 -7.82 23.53 -25.62
C GLU A 96 -9.07 22.65 -25.60
N ASP A 97 -10.15 23.09 -24.96
CA ASP A 97 -11.40 22.30 -24.80
C ASP A 97 -11.93 21.73 -26.13
N TRP A 98 -11.82 22.49 -27.21
CA TRP A 98 -12.27 22.08 -28.55
C TRP A 98 -11.36 21.04 -29.23
N ALA A 99 -10.17 20.82 -28.70
CA ALA A 99 -9.17 19.86 -29.17
C ALA A 99 -8.97 18.66 -28.21
N GLU A 100 -9.75 18.57 -27.13
CA GLU A 100 -9.64 17.51 -26.11
C GLU A 100 -9.83 16.10 -26.69
N ASN A 101 -10.64 15.98 -27.74
CA ASN A 101 -10.95 14.71 -28.38
C ASN A 101 -10.37 14.63 -29.80
N TYR A 102 -9.98 13.42 -30.22
CA TYR A 102 -9.54 13.19 -31.60
C TYR A 102 -10.64 13.57 -32.61
N GLY A 103 -10.23 14.11 -33.76
CA GLY A 103 -11.12 14.59 -34.82
C GLY A 103 -11.35 16.11 -34.83
N PHE A 104 -10.66 16.86 -33.97
CA PHE A 104 -10.63 18.32 -34.06
C PHE A 104 -9.98 18.78 -35.37
N ALA A 105 -10.26 20.03 -35.75
CA ALA A 105 -9.64 20.67 -36.92
C ALA A 105 -8.80 21.88 -36.48
N TYR A 106 -7.56 21.97 -36.95
CA TYR A 106 -6.75 23.18 -36.74
C TYR A 106 -7.44 24.40 -37.38
N PRO A 107 -7.53 25.54 -36.66
CA PRO A 107 -7.98 26.80 -37.24
C PRO A 107 -7.20 27.14 -38.52
N PRO A 108 -7.82 27.79 -39.52
CA PRO A 108 -7.21 27.98 -40.84
C PRO A 108 -5.83 28.65 -40.83
N GLU A 109 -5.63 29.65 -39.96
CA GLU A 109 -4.35 30.36 -39.81
C GLU A 109 -3.27 29.43 -39.24
N LEU A 110 -3.57 28.77 -38.12
CA LEU A 110 -2.65 27.81 -37.51
C LEU A 110 -2.33 26.64 -38.45
N ARG A 111 -3.33 26.14 -39.20
CA ARG A 111 -3.13 25.09 -40.20
C ARG A 111 -2.13 25.51 -41.28
N ARG A 112 -2.16 26.78 -41.70
CA ARG A 112 -1.21 27.34 -42.66
C ARG A 112 0.20 27.40 -42.08
N ASP A 113 0.34 27.81 -40.82
CA ASP A 113 1.64 27.83 -40.13
C ASP A 113 2.21 26.42 -39.94
N LEU A 114 1.34 25.41 -39.83
CA LEU A 114 1.69 23.99 -39.67
C LEU A 114 1.79 23.22 -40.98
N GLU A 115 1.68 23.86 -42.15
CA GLU A 115 1.55 23.19 -43.46
C GLU A 115 2.64 22.13 -43.71
N ALA A 116 3.91 22.49 -43.49
CA ALA A 116 5.04 21.56 -43.68
C ALA A 116 4.99 20.33 -42.75
N TYR A 117 4.32 20.46 -41.60
CA TYR A 117 4.15 19.39 -40.62
C TYR A 117 2.88 18.58 -40.83
N LEU A 118 2.02 18.97 -41.78
CA LEU A 118 0.80 18.26 -42.17
C LEU A 118 0.94 17.58 -43.54
N GLU A 119 1.96 17.92 -44.31
CA GLU A 119 2.20 17.36 -45.64
C GLU A 119 2.34 15.83 -45.58
N PRO A 120 1.50 15.07 -46.32
CA PRO A 120 1.59 13.61 -46.39
C PRO A 120 2.98 13.15 -46.81
N ILE A 121 3.46 12.09 -46.16
CA ILE A 121 4.76 11.50 -46.42
C ILE A 121 4.61 10.31 -47.36
N GLY A 122 5.55 10.18 -48.31
CA GLY A 122 5.63 9.02 -49.21
C GLY A 122 4.84 9.19 -50.50
N ALA A 123 4.73 8.10 -51.27
CA ALA A 123 3.93 8.09 -52.49
C ALA A 123 2.42 8.10 -52.16
N PRO A 124 1.56 8.53 -53.10
CA PRO A 124 0.11 8.49 -52.90
C PRO A 124 -0.43 7.08 -52.60
N ASP A 125 0.26 6.03 -53.05
CA ASP A 125 -0.12 4.62 -52.88
C ASP A 125 0.85 3.89 -51.93
N GLU A 126 0.62 4.04 -50.62
CA GLU A 126 1.27 3.25 -49.55
C GLU A 126 0.21 2.39 -48.84
N PRO A 127 -0.09 1.19 -49.37
CA PRO A 127 -1.23 0.40 -48.92
C PRO A 127 -1.06 -0.15 -47.50
N LEU A 128 0.17 -0.43 -47.05
CA LEU A 128 0.40 -0.92 -45.69
C LEU A 128 0.18 0.18 -44.66
N VAL A 129 0.70 1.38 -44.94
CA VAL A 129 0.49 2.54 -44.06
C VAL A 129 -0.98 2.91 -44.00
N SER A 130 -1.67 2.90 -45.15
CA SER A 130 -3.11 3.23 -45.21
C SER A 130 -3.95 2.19 -44.47
N ALA A 131 -3.66 0.89 -44.66
CA ALA A 131 -4.32 -0.19 -43.93
C ALA A 131 -4.05 -0.13 -42.42
N TRP A 132 -2.84 0.25 -42.01
CA TRP A 132 -2.47 0.41 -40.60
C TRP A 132 -3.23 1.59 -39.96
N VAL A 133 -3.29 2.74 -40.64
CA VAL A 133 -4.04 3.92 -40.18
C VAL A 133 -5.53 3.60 -40.05
N GLU A 134 -6.14 2.94 -41.03
CA GLU A 134 -7.55 2.57 -40.98
C GLU A 134 -7.86 1.53 -39.90
N ARG A 135 -6.93 0.60 -39.63
CA ARG A 135 -7.07 -0.38 -38.54
C ARG A 135 -7.12 0.29 -37.17
N HIS A 136 -6.28 1.30 -36.94
CA HIS A 136 -6.13 1.96 -35.65
C HIS A 136 -6.97 3.24 -35.51
N ARG A 137 -7.72 3.64 -36.55
CA ARG A 137 -8.62 4.78 -36.48
C ARG A 137 -9.74 4.52 -35.45
N PRO A 138 -9.99 5.43 -34.50
CA PRO A 138 -10.97 5.21 -33.44
C PRO A 138 -12.39 5.19 -34.02
N ARG A 139 -13.24 4.29 -33.49
CA ARG A 139 -14.63 4.12 -33.94
C ARG A 139 -15.63 5.04 -33.24
N GLY A 140 -15.19 5.79 -32.23
CA GLY A 140 -16.02 6.71 -31.44
C GLY A 140 -15.18 7.87 -30.89
N THR A 141 -15.79 8.66 -30.01
CA THR A 141 -15.09 9.75 -29.32
C THR A 141 -14.05 9.18 -28.36
N ILE A 142 -12.82 9.66 -28.49
CA ILE A 142 -11.70 9.31 -27.62
C ILE A 142 -10.92 10.59 -27.32
N ARG A 143 -10.43 10.74 -26.08
CA ARG A 143 -9.54 11.84 -25.73
C ARG A 143 -8.26 11.72 -26.54
N ILE A 144 -7.75 12.83 -27.06
CA ILE A 144 -6.61 12.81 -27.97
C ILE A 144 -5.36 12.19 -27.31
N ILE A 145 -5.14 12.43 -26.03
CA ILE A 145 -3.98 11.87 -25.32
C ILE A 145 -4.08 10.35 -25.19
N ASP A 146 -5.24 9.82 -24.80
CA ASP A 146 -5.43 8.36 -24.71
C ASP A 146 -5.19 7.71 -26.07
N TYR A 147 -5.70 8.33 -27.15
CA TYR A 147 -5.48 7.85 -28.51
C TYR A 147 -4.00 7.90 -28.94
N LEU A 148 -3.27 8.95 -28.58
CA LEU A 148 -1.84 9.05 -28.88
C LEU A 148 -1.03 8.01 -28.11
N VAL A 149 -1.40 7.70 -26.84
CA VAL A 149 -0.81 6.61 -26.07
C VAL A 149 -1.02 5.27 -26.77
N GLU A 150 -2.26 4.96 -27.15
CA GLU A 150 -2.60 3.74 -27.89
C GLU A 150 -1.79 3.62 -29.19
N LEU A 151 -1.76 4.67 -30.02
CA LEU A 151 -1.01 4.66 -31.28
C LEU A 151 0.49 4.43 -31.09
N ASN A 152 1.09 5.08 -30.10
CA ASN A 152 2.52 4.96 -29.83
C ASN A 152 2.89 3.53 -29.39
N GLN A 153 2.05 2.92 -28.56
CA GLN A 153 2.20 1.54 -28.12
C GLN A 153 1.99 0.56 -29.27
N SER A 154 0.98 0.77 -30.12
CA SER A 154 0.75 -0.11 -31.29
C SER A 154 1.92 -0.12 -32.26
N ILE A 155 2.60 1.01 -32.51
CA ILE A 155 3.81 1.02 -33.35
C ILE A 155 4.95 0.24 -32.68
N ARG A 156 5.13 0.39 -31.36
CA ARG A 156 6.13 -0.39 -30.60
C ARG A 156 5.85 -1.89 -30.69
N GLU A 157 4.60 -2.31 -30.66
CA GLU A 157 4.20 -3.71 -30.75
C GLU A 157 4.35 -4.28 -32.17
N ASP A 158 4.10 -3.45 -33.20
CA ASP A 158 4.11 -3.88 -34.60
C ASP A 158 5.51 -3.79 -35.27
N VAL A 159 6.48 -3.10 -34.66
CA VAL A 159 7.81 -2.87 -35.24
C VAL A 159 8.92 -3.25 -34.26
N ASP A 160 9.61 -4.34 -34.55
CA ASP A 160 10.79 -4.78 -33.79
C ASP A 160 11.95 -3.78 -33.90
N TYR A 161 12.77 -3.68 -32.85
CA TYR A 161 13.92 -2.79 -32.83
C TYR A 161 15.20 -3.50 -33.29
N THR A 162 15.95 -2.85 -34.18
CA THR A 162 17.33 -3.24 -34.54
C THR A 162 18.24 -2.03 -34.70
N VAL A 163 19.51 -2.18 -34.32
CA VAL A 163 20.56 -1.22 -34.64
C VAL A 163 20.87 -1.34 -36.13
N ARG A 164 20.99 -0.20 -36.82
CA ARG A 164 21.21 -0.14 -38.28
C ARG A 164 22.37 0.76 -38.63
N LEU A 165 23.32 0.22 -39.39
CA LEU A 165 24.49 0.93 -39.89
C LEU A 165 24.28 1.54 -41.28
N GLU A 166 23.22 1.17 -41.99
CA GLU A 166 22.98 1.73 -43.33
C GLU A 166 22.62 3.22 -43.25
N ALA A 167 22.98 3.97 -44.29
CA ALA A 167 22.61 5.38 -44.38
C ALA A 167 21.11 5.56 -44.68
N GLY A 168 20.55 6.66 -44.19
CA GLY A 168 19.16 7.06 -44.47
C GLY A 168 18.12 6.41 -43.54
N VAL A 169 16.87 6.81 -43.73
CA VAL A 169 15.71 6.33 -42.97
C VAL A 169 14.85 5.48 -43.91
N GLN A 170 14.33 4.34 -43.41
CA GLN A 170 13.37 3.54 -44.15
C GLN A 170 12.12 4.35 -44.47
N THR A 171 11.50 4.06 -45.62
CA THR A 171 10.17 4.62 -45.88
C THR A 171 9.16 4.01 -44.90
N PRO A 172 8.08 4.72 -44.53
CA PRO A 172 7.04 4.17 -43.65
C PRO A 172 6.47 2.83 -44.16
N GLN A 173 6.29 2.72 -45.48
CA GLN A 173 5.88 1.48 -46.14
C GLN A 173 6.90 0.35 -45.97
N GLU A 174 8.21 0.63 -46.09
CA GLU A 174 9.27 -0.35 -45.84
C GLU A 174 9.33 -0.80 -44.39
N THR A 175 9.21 0.14 -43.44
CA THR A 175 9.23 -0.16 -42.00
C THR A 175 8.11 -1.13 -41.64
N LEU A 176 6.87 -0.86 -42.09
CA LEU A 176 5.74 -1.78 -41.87
C LEU A 176 5.87 -3.10 -42.64
N ALA A 177 6.43 -3.09 -43.85
CA ALA A 177 6.64 -4.32 -44.62
C ALA A 177 7.65 -5.26 -43.96
N LYS A 178 8.69 -4.70 -43.35
CA LYS A 178 9.73 -5.46 -42.65
C LYS A 178 9.35 -5.79 -41.20
N ALA A 179 8.47 -4.99 -40.59
CA ALA A 179 8.16 -5.03 -39.16
C ALA A 179 9.40 -4.94 -38.25
N ILE A 180 10.48 -4.31 -38.75
CA ILE A 180 11.71 -4.12 -37.99
C ILE A 180 12.45 -2.85 -38.45
N GLY A 181 12.91 -2.05 -37.49
CA GLY A 181 13.54 -0.76 -37.76
C GLY A 181 14.42 -0.25 -36.62
N SER A 182 15.19 0.80 -36.91
CA SER A 182 15.90 1.60 -35.91
C SER A 182 15.00 2.73 -35.37
N CYS A 183 15.42 3.43 -34.32
CA CYS A 183 14.64 4.53 -33.73
C CYS A 183 14.19 5.59 -34.74
N ARG A 184 15.07 5.95 -35.68
CA ARG A 184 14.74 6.87 -36.80
C ARG A 184 13.67 6.32 -37.74
N ASP A 185 13.59 5.01 -37.94
CA ASP A 185 12.61 4.38 -38.84
C ASP A 185 11.22 4.39 -38.18
N SER A 186 11.14 4.04 -36.89
CA SER A 186 9.89 4.07 -36.11
C SER A 186 9.38 5.49 -35.89
N ALA A 187 10.27 6.44 -35.58
CA ALA A 187 9.91 7.85 -35.48
C ALA A 187 9.33 8.38 -36.80
N TRP A 188 9.98 8.08 -37.93
CA TRP A 188 9.49 8.54 -39.23
C TRP A 188 8.16 7.89 -39.64
N LEU A 189 7.96 6.61 -39.32
CA LEU A 189 6.68 5.93 -39.47
C LEU A 189 5.58 6.62 -38.66
N LEU A 190 5.82 6.93 -37.39
CA LEU A 190 4.84 7.63 -36.54
C LEU A 190 4.51 9.04 -37.06
N VAL A 191 5.52 9.80 -37.54
CA VAL A 191 5.25 11.10 -38.20
C VAL A 191 4.31 10.90 -39.41
N SER A 192 4.57 9.91 -40.27
CA SER A 192 3.72 9.61 -41.43
C SER A 192 2.28 9.28 -41.04
N ILE A 193 2.11 8.41 -40.03
CA ILE A 193 0.80 8.01 -39.51
C ILE A 193 0.03 9.22 -38.96
N LEU A 194 0.66 10.03 -38.12
CA LEU A 194 0.02 11.21 -37.53
C LEU A 194 -0.44 12.22 -38.59
N ARG A 195 0.40 12.46 -39.61
CA ARG A 195 0.04 13.36 -40.73
C ARG A 195 -1.15 12.82 -41.54
N ARG A 196 -1.22 11.51 -41.79
CA ARG A 196 -2.38 10.86 -42.43
C ARG A 196 -3.64 10.93 -41.57
N LEU A 197 -3.49 10.95 -40.25
CA LEU A 197 -4.58 11.17 -39.29
C LEU A 197 -5.01 12.63 -39.16
N GLY A 198 -4.33 13.56 -39.85
CA GLY A 198 -4.62 14.99 -39.85
C GLY A 198 -3.95 15.78 -38.72
N LEU A 199 -2.98 15.19 -38.03
CA LEU A 199 -2.25 15.81 -36.93
C LEU A 199 -0.87 16.31 -37.42
N ALA A 200 -0.52 17.53 -37.04
CA ALA A 200 0.78 18.10 -37.40
C ALA A 200 1.89 17.40 -36.60
N ALA A 201 2.87 16.83 -37.30
CA ALA A 201 3.94 16.04 -36.68
C ALA A 201 5.32 16.34 -37.27
N ARG A 202 6.36 16.27 -36.44
CA ARG A 202 7.75 16.52 -36.81
C ARG A 202 8.70 15.44 -36.30
N PHE A 203 9.79 15.26 -37.02
CA PHE A 203 10.86 14.33 -36.69
C PHE A 203 11.88 15.04 -35.79
N VAL A 204 12.24 14.41 -34.68
CA VAL A 204 13.21 14.95 -33.73
C VAL A 204 14.43 14.02 -33.69
N SER A 205 15.62 14.60 -33.78
CA SER A 205 16.88 13.94 -33.47
C SER A 205 17.46 14.57 -32.21
N GLY A 206 17.92 13.74 -31.29
CA GLY A 206 18.43 14.20 -30.01
C GLY A 206 19.33 13.20 -29.31
N TYR A 207 19.65 13.48 -28.04
CA TYR A 207 20.18 12.47 -27.14
C TYR A 207 19.04 11.81 -26.39
N LEU A 208 19.13 10.50 -26.20
CA LEU A 208 18.38 9.78 -25.18
C LEU A 208 19.35 9.44 -24.06
N VAL A 209 19.05 9.88 -22.85
CA VAL A 209 19.73 9.46 -21.63
C VAL A 209 18.77 8.60 -20.83
N GLN A 210 19.19 7.39 -20.51
CA GLN A 210 18.43 6.54 -19.59
C GLN A 210 19.35 6.11 -18.46
N LEU A 211 18.91 6.41 -17.25
CA LEU A 211 19.62 6.08 -16.04
C LEU A 211 19.04 4.79 -15.44
N THR A 212 19.91 3.94 -14.92
CA THR A 212 19.49 2.74 -14.18
C THR A 212 18.71 3.15 -12.94
N SER A 213 17.54 2.55 -12.77
CA SER A 213 16.73 2.75 -11.57
C SER A 213 17.40 2.11 -10.35
N ASP A 214 17.37 2.80 -9.21
CA ASP A 214 17.94 2.30 -7.95
C ASP A 214 17.27 0.99 -7.49
N VAL A 215 15.97 0.87 -7.75
CA VAL A 215 15.15 -0.28 -7.43
C VAL A 215 14.53 -0.80 -8.72
N LYS A 216 14.64 -2.11 -8.94
CA LYS A 216 13.95 -2.76 -10.05
C LYS A 216 12.45 -2.63 -9.86
N ALA A 217 11.73 -2.30 -10.92
CA ALA A 217 10.29 -2.19 -10.87
C ALA A 217 9.68 -3.54 -10.45
N LEU A 218 8.74 -3.52 -9.50
CA LEU A 218 8.00 -4.71 -9.09
C LEU A 218 7.01 -5.16 -10.19
N ASP A 219 6.50 -4.18 -10.95
CA ASP A 219 5.66 -4.38 -12.13
C ASP A 219 6.10 -3.41 -13.25
N GLY A 220 5.95 -3.83 -14.51
CA GLY A 220 6.42 -3.10 -15.70
C GLY A 220 7.91 -3.32 -16.05
N PRO A 221 8.37 -2.74 -17.17
CA PRO A 221 9.76 -2.85 -17.60
C PRO A 221 10.68 -2.13 -16.61
N SER A 222 11.63 -2.87 -16.03
CA SER A 222 12.76 -2.24 -15.35
C SER A 222 13.55 -1.43 -16.39
N GLY A 223 13.97 -0.22 -16.03
CA GLY A 223 14.84 0.61 -16.87
C GLY A 223 16.17 -0.10 -17.23
N PRO A 224 17.11 0.58 -17.89
CA PRO A 224 18.32 -0.08 -18.36
C PRO A 224 19.19 -0.64 -17.23
N ASP A 225 19.90 -1.73 -17.51
CA ASP A 225 20.82 -2.38 -16.56
C ASP A 225 22.03 -1.51 -16.18
N ALA A 226 22.40 -0.56 -17.05
CA ALA A 226 23.43 0.44 -16.81
C ALA A 226 22.99 1.81 -17.36
N ASP A 227 23.55 2.88 -16.79
CA ASP A 227 23.39 4.22 -17.34
C ASP A 227 23.92 4.22 -18.76
N PHE A 228 23.11 4.73 -19.70
CA PHE A 228 23.54 4.84 -21.07
C PHE A 228 22.98 6.09 -21.73
N THR A 229 23.68 6.48 -22.79
CA THR A 229 23.22 7.54 -23.68
C THR A 229 23.54 7.17 -25.12
N ASP A 230 22.63 7.51 -26.01
CA ASP A 230 22.86 7.37 -27.44
C ASP A 230 22.21 8.54 -28.21
N LEU A 231 22.64 8.72 -29.45
CA LEU A 231 21.85 9.50 -30.39
C LEU A 231 20.55 8.76 -30.68
N HIS A 232 19.44 9.46 -30.54
CA HIS A 232 18.11 8.91 -30.67
C HIS A 232 17.23 9.77 -31.56
N ALA A 233 16.13 9.17 -32.00
CA ALA A 233 15.11 9.86 -32.77
C ALA A 233 13.72 9.49 -32.27
N TRP A 234 12.84 10.49 -32.23
CA TRP A 234 11.45 10.36 -31.81
C TRP A 234 10.57 11.33 -32.60
N THR A 235 9.27 11.30 -32.30
CA THR A 235 8.26 12.11 -32.99
C THR A 235 7.71 13.17 -32.04
N GLU A 236 7.43 14.36 -32.55
CA GLU A 236 6.61 15.33 -31.82
C GLU A 236 5.33 15.63 -32.59
N VAL A 237 4.21 15.70 -31.87
CA VAL A 237 2.89 16.07 -32.39
C VAL A 237 2.47 17.42 -31.83
N TYR A 238 1.89 18.28 -32.67
CA TYR A 238 1.40 19.59 -32.23
C TYR A 238 -0.07 19.50 -31.81
N LEU A 239 -0.34 19.80 -30.53
CA LEU A 239 -1.67 19.85 -29.95
C LEU A 239 -2.02 21.30 -29.54
N PRO A 240 -3.19 21.83 -29.91
CA PRO A 240 -3.64 23.14 -29.45
C PRO A 240 -3.68 23.21 -27.90
N GLY A 241 -3.08 24.26 -27.33
CA GLY A 241 -2.89 24.41 -25.89
C GLY A 241 -1.56 23.81 -25.40
N ALA A 242 -1.28 22.55 -25.73
CA ALA A 242 -0.11 21.83 -25.22
C ALA A 242 1.18 22.11 -26.01
N GLY A 243 1.07 22.53 -27.27
CA GLY A 243 2.22 22.74 -28.16
C GLY A 243 2.77 21.42 -28.71
N TRP A 244 4.08 21.33 -28.88
CA TRP A 244 4.75 20.12 -29.37
C TRP A 244 4.96 19.11 -28.24
N VAL A 245 4.33 17.93 -28.37
CA VAL A 245 4.39 16.85 -27.40
C VAL A 245 5.20 15.69 -27.98
N GLY A 246 6.23 15.24 -27.26
CA GLY A 246 7.14 14.18 -27.70
C GLY A 246 6.64 12.78 -27.42
N MET A 247 6.80 11.90 -28.40
CA MET A 247 6.38 10.51 -28.42
C MET A 247 7.50 9.65 -28.99
N ASP A 248 7.94 8.64 -28.23
CA ASP A 248 8.99 7.71 -28.65
C ASP A 248 8.38 6.35 -29.00
N PRO A 249 8.18 6.07 -30.31
CA PRO A 249 7.61 4.80 -30.76
C PRO A 249 8.57 3.61 -30.58
N THR A 250 9.84 3.86 -30.24
CA THR A 250 10.80 2.80 -29.90
C THR A 250 10.57 2.26 -28.50
N SER A 251 10.14 3.11 -27.57
CA SER A 251 9.82 2.71 -26.19
C SER A 251 8.32 2.46 -25.99
N GLY A 252 7.46 3.04 -26.82
CA GLY A 252 6.01 3.10 -26.60
C GLY A 252 5.63 4.17 -25.56
N LEU A 253 6.59 4.98 -25.11
CA LEU A 253 6.41 6.00 -24.06
C LEU A 253 6.45 7.41 -24.65
N PHE A 254 5.95 8.38 -23.88
CA PHE A 254 6.14 9.80 -24.20
C PHE A 254 7.54 10.26 -23.79
N ALA A 255 8.03 11.31 -24.45
CA ALA A 255 9.35 11.86 -24.20
C ALA A 255 9.43 12.49 -22.80
N GLY A 256 10.37 12.03 -21.98
CA GLY A 256 10.64 12.51 -20.61
C GLY A 256 11.91 13.35 -20.53
N GLU A 257 12.46 13.48 -19.32
CA GLU A 257 13.68 14.26 -19.04
C GLU A 257 14.94 13.73 -19.76
N GLY A 258 14.95 12.44 -20.08
CA GLY A 258 16.04 11.80 -20.82
C GLY A 258 16.08 12.15 -22.30
N HIS A 259 14.99 12.68 -22.88
CA HIS A 259 14.90 13.03 -24.30
C HIS A 259 15.33 14.48 -24.52
N ILE A 260 16.60 14.69 -24.86
CA ILE A 260 17.18 16.02 -25.06
C ILE A 260 17.18 16.34 -26.57
N PRO A 261 16.23 17.14 -27.08
CA PRO A 261 16.14 17.44 -28.51
C PRO A 261 17.36 18.24 -28.97
N LEU A 262 17.91 17.90 -30.13
CA LEU A 262 18.97 18.65 -30.79
C LEU A 262 18.46 19.38 -32.04
N ALA A 263 17.67 18.67 -32.86
CA ALA A 263 17.02 19.24 -34.03
C ALA A 263 15.63 18.62 -34.24
N ALA A 264 14.62 19.47 -34.39
CA ALA A 264 13.25 19.09 -34.72
C ALA A 264 12.87 19.68 -36.08
N THR A 265 12.48 18.83 -37.04
CA THR A 265 12.24 19.26 -38.43
C THR A 265 11.10 18.49 -39.08
N PRO A 266 10.48 19.01 -40.15
CA PRO A 266 9.46 18.27 -40.90
C PRO A 266 9.99 17.03 -41.62
N HIS A 267 11.30 16.90 -41.87
CA HIS A 267 11.89 15.80 -42.64
C HIS A 267 13.22 15.32 -42.03
N PRO A 268 13.49 14.00 -41.95
CA PRO A 268 14.66 13.47 -41.24
C PRO A 268 16.01 13.96 -41.76
N ALA A 269 16.11 14.22 -43.08
CA ALA A 269 17.35 14.70 -43.70
C ALA A 269 17.82 16.05 -43.13
N ALA A 270 16.89 16.91 -42.71
CA ALA A 270 17.21 18.21 -42.10
C ALA A 270 17.61 18.09 -40.62
N ALA A 271 17.31 16.96 -39.97
CA ALA A 271 17.67 16.67 -38.58
C ALA A 271 18.96 15.83 -38.44
N ALA A 272 19.66 15.52 -39.53
CA ALA A 272 20.90 14.75 -39.47
C ALA A 272 21.92 15.44 -38.53
N PRO A 273 22.48 14.71 -37.53
CA PRO A 273 23.39 15.30 -36.52
C PRO A 273 24.64 15.93 -37.15
N ILE A 274 25.18 15.28 -38.19
CA ILE A 274 26.34 15.74 -38.95
C ILE A 274 26.01 15.62 -40.44
N THR A 275 26.22 16.70 -41.20
CA THR A 275 26.08 16.70 -42.66
C THR A 275 27.30 17.36 -43.29
N GLY A 276 27.92 16.74 -44.27
CA GLY A 276 29.07 17.28 -44.96
C GLY A 276 29.61 16.33 -46.00
N ALA A 277 30.74 16.69 -46.61
CA ALA A 277 31.42 15.86 -47.58
C ALA A 277 32.93 15.99 -47.45
N THR A 278 33.65 14.98 -47.93
CA THR A 278 35.11 14.98 -48.07
C THR A 278 35.49 14.69 -49.52
N GLU A 279 36.75 14.94 -49.88
CA GLU A 279 37.34 14.33 -51.07
C GLU A 279 37.26 12.80 -50.95
N LYS A 280 37.09 12.08 -52.07
CA LYS A 280 37.03 10.61 -52.09
C LYS A 280 38.26 10.01 -51.39
N CYS A 281 38.04 9.30 -50.30
CA CYS A 281 39.08 8.69 -49.48
C CYS A 281 38.57 7.44 -48.77
N HIS A 282 39.48 6.68 -48.15
CA HIS A 282 39.13 5.68 -47.16
C HIS A 282 39.20 6.32 -45.78
N ALA A 283 38.13 6.16 -44.99
CA ALA A 283 38.04 6.71 -43.66
C ALA A 283 37.70 5.59 -42.66
N VAL A 284 38.35 5.63 -41.49
CA VAL A 284 37.95 4.86 -40.32
C VAL A 284 37.18 5.79 -39.41
N MET A 285 35.94 5.44 -39.10
CA MET A 285 35.08 6.19 -38.19
C MET A 285 35.11 5.55 -36.80
N ASP A 286 35.24 6.39 -35.78
CA ASP A 286 35.13 6.04 -34.37
C ASP A 286 34.06 6.92 -33.71
N PHE A 287 33.25 6.31 -32.86
CA PHE A 287 32.11 6.95 -32.20
C PHE A 287 32.02 6.48 -30.75
N SER A 288 31.88 7.44 -29.83
CA SER A 288 31.55 7.18 -28.43
C SER A 288 30.49 8.16 -27.97
N ASN A 289 29.60 7.70 -27.10
CA ASN A 289 28.65 8.53 -26.38
C ASN A 289 28.53 8.00 -24.95
N GLU A 290 28.97 8.80 -23.99
CA GLU A 290 29.11 8.37 -22.61
C GLU A 290 28.32 9.31 -21.69
N VAL A 291 27.73 8.75 -20.64
CA VAL A 291 27.02 9.50 -19.60
C VAL A 291 27.62 9.16 -18.24
N THR A 292 27.78 10.18 -17.40
CA THR A 292 28.27 10.02 -16.02
C THR A 292 27.43 10.85 -15.06
N ARG A 293 26.92 10.22 -14.00
CA ARG A 293 26.31 10.93 -12.87
C ARG A 293 27.43 11.59 -12.05
N PHE A 294 27.34 12.89 -11.82
CA PHE A 294 28.31 13.59 -10.97
C PHE A 294 27.65 14.33 -9.79
N HIS A 295 26.33 14.49 -9.81
CA HIS A 295 25.57 15.03 -8.70
C HIS A 295 24.23 14.32 -8.55
N GLU A 296 23.94 13.87 -7.34
CA GLU A 296 22.73 13.13 -6.99
C GLU A 296 22.33 13.51 -5.57
N ASP A 297 21.14 14.09 -5.42
CA ASP A 297 20.57 14.37 -4.09
C ASP A 297 20.32 13.04 -3.33
N PRO A 298 20.56 12.97 -2.01
CA PRO A 298 20.27 11.78 -1.20
C PRO A 298 18.81 11.36 -1.33
N ARG A 299 18.57 10.07 -1.63
CA ARG A 299 17.23 9.51 -1.83
C ARG A 299 16.92 8.43 -0.81
N VAL A 300 15.63 8.22 -0.57
CA VAL A 300 15.12 7.10 0.23
C VAL A 300 15.35 5.72 -0.41
N THR A 301 15.77 5.68 -1.69
CA THR A 301 15.91 4.46 -2.50
C THR A 301 17.30 3.82 -2.41
N LEU A 302 18.32 4.54 -1.94
CA LEU A 302 19.66 4.02 -1.70
C LEU A 302 20.08 4.30 -0.25
N PRO A 303 20.81 3.37 0.40
CA PRO A 303 21.38 3.66 1.69
C PRO A 303 22.35 4.85 1.58
N TYR A 304 22.45 5.64 2.65
CA TYR A 304 23.53 6.62 2.79
C TYR A 304 24.88 5.96 2.52
N THR A 305 25.81 6.69 1.89
CA THR A 305 27.18 6.19 1.74
C THR A 305 27.79 5.92 3.13
N GLY A 306 28.81 5.05 3.21
CA GLY A 306 29.51 4.79 4.48
C GLY A 306 29.93 6.08 5.18
N ASP A 307 30.58 6.99 4.44
CA ASP A 307 30.99 8.30 4.94
C ASP A 307 29.83 9.18 5.42
N GLN A 308 28.67 9.15 4.74
CA GLN A 308 27.48 9.89 5.16
C GLN A 308 26.90 9.30 6.44
N TRP A 309 26.81 7.97 6.52
CA TRP A 309 26.33 7.26 7.68
C TRP A 309 27.23 7.50 8.91
N ASP A 310 28.55 7.42 8.73
CA ASP A 310 29.51 7.70 9.78
C ASP A 310 29.36 9.13 10.31
N LYS A 311 29.17 10.13 9.43
CA LYS A 311 28.88 11.52 9.84
C LYS A 311 27.58 11.65 10.64
N ILE A 312 26.52 10.93 10.25
CA ILE A 312 25.25 10.91 10.99
C ILE A 312 25.47 10.29 12.38
N CYS A 313 26.19 9.17 12.47
CA CYS A 313 26.53 8.53 13.73
C CYS A 313 27.42 9.43 14.62
N ASP A 314 28.40 10.12 14.05
CA ASP A 314 29.28 11.05 14.76
C ASP A 314 28.51 12.23 15.34
N LEU A 315 27.56 12.79 14.56
CA LEU A 315 26.65 13.81 15.03
C LEU A 315 25.76 13.26 16.15
N GLY A 316 25.20 12.06 15.98
CA GLY A 316 24.42 11.37 17.00
C GLY A 316 25.18 11.24 18.32
N ARG A 317 26.43 10.76 18.27
CA ARG A 317 27.31 10.66 19.45
C ARG A 317 27.58 12.03 20.10
N THR A 318 27.73 13.07 19.29
CA THR A 318 27.91 14.43 19.80
C THR A 318 26.65 14.93 20.51
N VAL A 319 25.47 14.65 19.93
CA VAL A 319 24.17 14.97 20.54
C VAL A 319 23.98 14.18 21.83
N ASP A 320 24.29 12.89 21.86
CA ASP A 320 24.19 12.05 23.06
C ASP A 320 25.02 12.60 24.23
N VAL A 321 26.24 13.08 23.95
CA VAL A 321 27.09 13.74 24.96
C VAL A 321 26.41 15.00 25.51
N LEU A 322 25.91 15.86 24.62
CA LEU A 322 25.21 17.09 25.03
C LEU A 322 23.93 16.80 25.82
N MET A 323 23.17 15.76 25.43
CA MET A 323 21.97 15.34 26.14
C MET A 323 22.29 14.80 27.53
N ALA A 324 23.36 14.00 27.66
CA ALA A 324 23.81 13.49 28.95
C ALA A 324 24.30 14.61 29.88
N GLU A 325 25.12 15.55 29.37
CA GLU A 325 25.58 16.72 30.12
C GLU A 325 24.43 17.63 30.58
N GLY A 326 23.35 17.70 29.80
CA GLY A 326 22.15 18.46 30.10
C GLY A 326 21.08 17.72 30.90
N ASP A 327 21.33 16.49 31.38
CA ASP A 327 20.31 15.57 31.97
C ASP A 327 19.01 15.52 31.15
N THR A 328 19.16 15.58 29.82
CA THR A 328 18.04 15.51 28.88
C THR A 328 17.80 14.06 28.51
N ARG A 329 16.67 13.51 28.96
CA ARG A 329 16.27 12.14 28.67
C ARG A 329 15.30 12.11 27.51
N LEU A 330 15.61 11.33 26.48
CA LEU A 330 14.75 11.18 25.31
C LEU A 330 13.79 10.02 25.51
N THR A 331 12.49 10.29 25.42
CA THR A 331 11.48 9.27 25.14
C THR A 331 11.08 9.39 23.68
N MET A 332 11.59 8.51 22.84
CA MET A 332 11.23 8.48 21.42
C MET A 332 9.98 7.61 21.23
N GLY A 333 8.87 8.25 20.85
CA GLY A 333 7.67 7.58 20.34
C GLY A 333 7.45 8.04 18.91
N GLY A 334 7.52 7.13 17.94
CA GLY A 334 7.08 7.37 16.58
C GLY A 334 5.76 6.64 16.35
N GLU A 335 4.80 7.31 15.73
CA GLU A 335 3.57 6.69 15.21
C GLU A 335 3.69 6.61 13.67
N PRO A 336 4.52 5.70 13.12
CA PRO A 336 4.61 5.54 11.68
C PRO A 336 3.27 5.01 11.13
N THR A 337 2.72 5.73 10.16
CA THR A 337 1.53 5.28 9.43
C THR A 337 1.95 4.37 8.29
N PHE A 338 1.35 3.18 8.22
CA PHE A 338 1.55 2.25 7.11
C PHE A 338 0.32 2.27 6.20
N VAL A 339 0.56 2.27 4.89
CA VAL A 339 -0.47 2.15 3.84
C VAL A 339 -0.11 0.95 2.97
N SER A 340 -1.09 0.10 2.65
CA SER A 340 -0.85 -1.06 1.79
C SER A 340 -0.46 -0.62 0.38
N ILE A 341 0.56 -1.27 -0.22
CA ILE A 341 0.95 -1.00 -1.61
C ILE A 341 -0.09 -1.56 -2.59
N ASP A 342 -0.72 -2.68 -2.23
CA ASP A 342 -1.67 -3.40 -3.09
C ASP A 342 -3.08 -2.80 -3.03
N ASN A 343 -3.35 -1.96 -2.02
CA ASN A 343 -4.65 -1.35 -1.80
C ASN A 343 -4.50 -0.01 -1.07
N GLN A 344 -4.44 1.08 -1.82
CA GLN A 344 -4.30 2.45 -1.28
C GLN A 344 -5.62 3.22 -1.24
N THR A 345 -6.68 2.68 -1.84
CA THR A 345 -7.91 3.43 -2.13
C THR A 345 -9.09 3.04 -1.28
N ASP A 346 -9.10 1.84 -0.69
CA ASP A 346 -10.21 1.42 0.15
C ASP A 346 -10.36 2.33 1.38
N PRO A 347 -11.58 2.46 1.94
CA PRO A 347 -11.84 3.34 3.08
C PRO A 347 -10.87 3.11 4.24
N GLU A 348 -10.56 1.86 4.57
CA GLU A 348 -9.62 1.51 5.65
C GLU A 348 -8.20 2.08 5.45
N TRP A 349 -7.80 2.49 4.23
CA TRP A 349 -6.50 3.09 3.95
C TRP A 349 -6.55 4.60 3.70
N THR A 350 -7.75 5.18 3.64
CA THR A 350 -7.97 6.59 3.31
C THR A 350 -8.73 7.34 4.40
N THR A 351 -9.91 6.86 4.78
CA THR A 351 -10.83 7.55 5.70
C THR A 351 -11.04 6.79 7.02
N ASP A 352 -11.19 5.47 6.95
CA ASP A 352 -11.57 4.64 8.08
C ASP A 352 -10.35 4.26 8.91
N ALA A 353 -10.49 4.33 10.23
CA ALA A 353 -9.39 4.07 11.16
C ALA A 353 -8.99 2.58 11.20
N ASP A 354 -9.92 1.68 10.90
CA ASP A 354 -9.79 0.23 11.07
C ASP A 354 -10.42 -0.52 9.88
N GLY A 355 -10.05 -1.78 9.69
CA GLY A 355 -10.57 -2.60 8.60
C GLY A 355 -9.98 -4.02 8.60
N PRO A 356 -10.64 -4.97 7.92
CA PRO A 356 -10.26 -6.38 7.97
C PRO A 356 -8.88 -6.64 7.36
N HIS A 357 -8.54 -5.96 6.25
CA HIS A 357 -7.23 -6.10 5.62
C HIS A 357 -6.15 -5.41 6.46
N LYS A 358 -6.46 -4.24 7.04
CA LYS A 358 -5.54 -3.55 7.95
C LYS A 358 -5.20 -4.41 9.17
N ARG A 359 -6.17 -5.08 9.79
CA ARG A 359 -5.95 -6.00 10.93
C ARG A 359 -5.12 -7.22 10.56
N GLU A 360 -5.39 -7.82 9.40
CA GLU A 360 -4.58 -8.93 8.86
C GLU A 360 -3.10 -8.51 8.69
N LEU A 361 -2.85 -7.39 8.00
CA LEU A 361 -1.50 -6.88 7.77
C LEU A 361 -0.80 -6.50 9.08
N ALA A 362 -1.52 -5.93 10.05
CA ALA A 362 -1.00 -5.63 11.38
C ALA A 362 -0.56 -6.91 12.13
N SER A 363 -1.33 -7.99 12.04
CA SER A 363 -0.98 -9.30 12.62
C SER A 363 0.27 -9.89 11.96
N VAL A 364 0.34 -9.85 10.62
CA VAL A 364 1.52 -10.31 9.86
C VAL A 364 2.77 -9.51 10.24
N LEU A 365 2.67 -8.18 10.30
CA LEU A 365 3.76 -7.30 10.68
C LEU A 365 4.23 -7.60 12.10
N THR A 366 3.32 -7.71 13.06
CA THR A 366 3.65 -8.06 14.45
C THR A 366 4.37 -9.40 14.53
N GLY A 367 3.89 -10.42 13.81
CA GLY A 367 4.53 -11.73 13.77
C GLY A 367 5.96 -11.69 13.24
N ARG A 368 6.24 -10.82 12.25
CA ARG A 368 7.61 -10.58 11.75
C ARG A 368 8.47 -9.85 12.78
N LEU A 369 7.92 -8.81 13.42
CA LEU A 369 8.62 -8.04 14.46
C LEU A 369 8.97 -8.92 15.67
N LYS A 370 8.05 -9.78 16.12
CA LYS A 370 8.30 -10.74 17.20
C LYS A 370 9.50 -11.62 16.91
N LYS A 371 9.61 -12.18 15.70
CA LYS A 371 10.73 -13.06 15.32
C LYS A 371 12.10 -12.37 15.39
N VAL A 372 12.15 -11.08 15.13
CA VAL A 372 13.41 -10.31 15.09
C VAL A 372 13.75 -9.73 16.46
N TRP A 373 12.78 -9.10 17.13
CA TRP A 373 13.01 -8.26 18.31
C TRP A 373 12.59 -8.89 19.63
N ALA A 374 11.62 -9.80 19.61
CA ALA A 374 11.04 -10.39 20.81
C ALA A 374 10.70 -11.88 20.65
N PRO A 375 11.67 -12.77 20.37
CA PRO A 375 11.39 -14.19 20.08
C PRO A 375 10.61 -14.90 21.20
N SER A 376 10.89 -14.53 22.45
CA SER A 376 10.23 -15.02 23.68
C SER A 376 9.17 -14.06 24.23
N GLY A 377 8.78 -13.06 23.44
CA GLY A 377 7.75 -12.08 23.77
C GLY A 377 6.34 -12.64 23.61
N VAL A 378 5.37 -11.94 24.19
CA VAL A 378 3.94 -12.24 24.11
C VAL A 378 3.24 -11.18 23.25
N ILE A 379 2.35 -11.62 22.37
CA ILE A 379 1.48 -10.74 21.59
C ILE A 379 0.17 -10.60 22.35
N ARG A 380 -0.23 -9.37 22.66
CA ARG A 380 -1.52 -9.05 23.25
C ARG A 380 -2.32 -8.23 22.25
N ARG A 381 -3.52 -8.71 21.90
CA ARG A 381 -4.49 -7.98 21.09
C ARG A 381 -5.56 -7.42 22.03
N GLY A 382 -5.75 -6.12 22.02
CA GLY A 382 -6.63 -5.46 22.98
C GLY A 382 -7.05 -4.06 22.55
N GLN A 383 -7.92 -3.46 23.36
CA GLN A 383 -8.23 -2.05 23.22
C GLN A 383 -7.03 -1.20 23.62
N GLY A 384 -6.69 -0.26 22.74
CA GLY A 384 -5.65 0.74 22.91
C GLY A 384 -6.23 2.11 23.21
N LYS A 385 -5.67 3.14 22.59
CA LYS A 385 -6.02 4.54 22.86
C LYS A 385 -7.46 4.85 22.42
N TRP A 386 -8.17 5.56 23.29
CA TRP A 386 -9.48 6.13 22.98
C TRP A 386 -9.32 7.59 22.59
N TYR A 387 -9.69 7.93 21.35
CA TYR A 387 -9.63 9.30 20.85
C TYR A 387 -10.95 10.04 21.12
N PRO A 388 -10.90 11.34 21.48
CA PRO A 388 -12.11 12.13 21.67
C PRO A 388 -13.01 12.11 20.42
N GLY A 389 -14.29 11.82 20.62
CA GLY A 389 -15.30 11.76 19.55
C GLY A 389 -15.49 10.37 18.93
N GLU A 390 -14.63 9.39 19.22
CA GLU A 390 -14.86 8.00 18.81
C GLU A 390 -15.77 7.26 19.81
N PRO A 391 -16.69 6.39 19.35
CA PRO A 391 -17.61 5.68 20.23
C PRO A 391 -16.93 4.59 21.08
N LEU A 392 -15.80 4.04 20.61
CA LEU A 392 -15.03 2.98 21.28
C LEU A 392 -13.52 3.24 21.15
N PRO A 393 -12.67 2.70 22.05
CA PRO A 393 -11.22 2.73 21.87
C PRO A 393 -10.78 1.98 20.61
N ARG A 394 -9.71 2.45 19.96
CA ARG A 394 -9.10 1.74 18.83
C ARG A 394 -8.43 0.45 19.29
N TRP A 395 -8.29 -0.52 18.40
CA TRP A 395 -7.53 -1.74 18.70
C TRP A 395 -6.03 -1.53 18.58
N GLN A 396 -5.28 -2.27 19.38
CA GLN A 396 -3.82 -2.31 19.35
C GLN A 396 -3.31 -3.75 19.43
N ILE A 397 -2.11 -3.96 18.88
CA ILE A 397 -1.33 -5.18 19.05
C ILE A 397 -0.07 -4.81 19.83
N ASP A 398 -0.04 -5.21 21.09
CA ASP A 398 1.13 -5.02 21.95
C ASP A 398 2.08 -6.20 21.79
N LEU A 399 3.36 -5.91 21.53
CA LEU A 399 4.44 -6.90 21.61
C LEU A 399 5.24 -6.63 22.89
N LEU A 400 5.10 -7.52 23.86
CA LEU A 400 5.69 -7.37 25.19
C LEU A 400 6.82 -8.39 25.39
N TRP A 401 7.98 -7.97 25.86
CA TRP A 401 9.08 -8.87 26.19
C TRP A 401 9.92 -8.37 27.36
N ARG A 402 10.69 -9.28 27.95
CA ARG A 402 11.62 -8.94 29.03
C ARG A 402 12.99 -8.62 28.46
N LYS A 403 13.63 -7.57 29.00
CA LYS A 403 15.01 -7.19 28.62
C LYS A 403 16.06 -8.24 29.01
N ASP A 404 15.74 -9.13 29.94
CA ASP A 404 16.61 -10.25 30.35
C ASP A 404 16.47 -11.50 29.45
N GLY A 405 15.65 -11.45 28.41
CA GLY A 405 15.45 -12.54 27.45
C GLY A 405 14.57 -13.70 27.93
N LYS A 406 14.15 -13.72 29.20
CA LYS A 406 13.25 -14.76 29.72
C LYS A 406 11.86 -14.63 29.07
N ALA A 407 11.20 -15.76 28.84
CA ALA A 407 9.86 -15.77 28.27
C ALA A 407 8.81 -15.26 29.28
N LEU A 408 7.89 -14.41 28.81
CA LEU A 408 6.69 -14.02 29.57
C LEU A 408 5.61 -15.11 29.51
N TRP A 409 5.56 -15.83 28.39
CA TRP A 409 4.63 -16.90 28.12
C TRP A 409 5.36 -18.00 27.36
N ARG A 410 5.15 -19.27 27.73
CA ARG A 410 5.92 -20.41 27.18
C ARG A 410 5.19 -21.17 26.08
N ASN A 411 3.86 -21.13 26.05
CA ASN A 411 3.06 -21.92 25.13
C ASN A 411 2.24 -21.04 24.18
N GLU A 412 2.80 -20.71 23.03
CA GLU A 412 2.17 -19.82 22.04
C GLU A 412 0.84 -20.35 21.51
N ASP A 413 0.61 -21.67 21.53
CA ASP A 413 -0.62 -22.29 21.04
C ASP A 413 -1.85 -21.96 21.91
N LEU A 414 -1.63 -21.45 23.13
CA LEU A 414 -2.69 -20.99 24.03
C LEU A 414 -3.05 -19.51 23.85
N ILE A 415 -2.37 -18.80 22.94
CA ILE A 415 -2.67 -17.39 22.62
C ILE A 415 -3.49 -17.35 21.35
N ASP A 416 -4.71 -16.82 21.46
CA ASP A 416 -5.59 -16.68 20.32
C ASP A 416 -5.15 -15.56 19.34
N ASP A 417 -5.48 -15.76 18.06
CA ASP A 417 -5.33 -14.77 17.00
C ASP A 417 -6.68 -14.53 16.29
N PRO A 418 -7.50 -13.60 16.80
CA PRO A 418 -8.79 -13.26 16.20
C PRO A 418 -8.66 -12.62 14.81
N TRP A 419 -7.45 -12.24 14.36
CA TRP A 419 -7.21 -11.54 13.09
C TRP A 419 -6.21 -12.29 12.20
N ARG A 420 -6.15 -13.62 12.35
CA ARG A 420 -5.23 -14.51 11.61
C ARG A 420 -5.41 -14.43 10.09
N ASP A 421 -6.62 -14.09 9.65
CA ASP A 421 -7.02 -13.94 8.26
C ASP A 421 -8.13 -12.88 8.16
N ARG A 422 -8.45 -12.49 6.92
CA ARG A 422 -9.43 -11.45 6.63
C ARG A 422 -10.85 -11.79 7.08
N GLU A 423 -11.23 -13.07 7.04
CA GLU A 423 -12.57 -13.53 7.44
C GLU A 423 -12.74 -13.47 8.95
N ALA A 424 -11.75 -13.95 9.71
CA ALA A 424 -11.70 -13.85 11.16
C ALA A 424 -11.66 -12.39 11.64
N ALA A 425 -10.88 -11.54 10.95
CA ALA A 425 -10.84 -10.12 11.22
C ALA A 425 -12.21 -9.46 11.00
N GLN A 426 -12.89 -9.77 9.90
CA GLN A 426 -14.24 -9.26 9.63
C GLN A 426 -15.25 -9.73 10.68
N ALA A 427 -15.27 -11.03 11.00
CA ALA A 427 -16.16 -11.57 12.03
C ALA A 427 -15.95 -10.90 13.39
N THR A 428 -14.69 -10.59 13.72
CA THR A 428 -14.34 -9.85 14.93
C THR A 428 -14.82 -8.40 14.89
N ILE A 429 -14.73 -7.71 13.74
CA ILE A 429 -15.26 -6.35 13.55
C ILE A 429 -16.78 -6.35 13.66
N ASP A 430 -17.46 -7.31 13.05
CA ASP A 430 -18.91 -7.44 13.07
C ASP A 430 -19.43 -7.66 14.49
N TRP A 431 -18.77 -8.52 15.28
CA TRP A 431 -19.09 -8.75 16.69
C TRP A 431 -18.89 -7.50 17.56
N GLN A 432 -17.90 -6.67 17.23
CA GLN A 432 -17.60 -5.43 17.95
C GLN A 432 -18.49 -4.25 17.56
N SER A 433 -19.16 -4.36 16.41
CA SER A 433 -20.01 -3.29 15.89
C SER A 433 -21.30 -3.16 16.70
N PRO A 434 -21.91 -1.96 16.77
CA PRO A 434 -23.19 -1.77 17.46
C PRO A 434 -24.25 -2.75 16.95
N GLY A 435 -24.84 -3.55 17.84
CA GLY A 435 -25.83 -4.58 17.50
C GLY A 435 -25.26 -5.93 17.06
N GLY A 436 -23.93 -6.09 17.04
CA GLY A 436 -23.20 -7.34 16.77
C GLY A 436 -23.30 -8.36 17.89
N LEU A 437 -24.51 -8.72 18.33
CA LEU A 437 -24.70 -9.84 19.24
C LEU A 437 -24.60 -11.14 18.45
N GLY A 438 -23.37 -11.65 18.30
CA GLY A 438 -23.18 -13.06 17.95
C GLY A 438 -23.80 -13.96 19.03
N PRO A 439 -24.16 -15.21 18.71
CA PRO A 439 -24.69 -16.14 19.71
C PRO A 439 -23.69 -16.26 20.87
N VAL A 440 -24.13 -15.86 22.07
CA VAL A 440 -23.35 -16.08 23.29
C VAL A 440 -23.44 -17.57 23.58
N ASP A 441 -22.34 -18.30 23.37
CA ASP A 441 -22.24 -19.69 23.77
C ASP A 441 -22.50 -19.77 25.29
N PRO A 442 -23.55 -20.48 25.75
CA PRO A 442 -23.83 -20.62 27.18
C PRO A 442 -22.65 -21.22 27.96
N SER A 443 -21.79 -22.01 27.30
CA SER A 443 -20.57 -22.55 27.90
C SER A 443 -19.52 -21.47 28.20
N ALA A 444 -19.54 -20.34 27.50
CA ALA A 444 -18.57 -19.26 27.71
C ALA A 444 -18.72 -18.60 29.08
N ALA A 445 -19.95 -18.45 29.58
CA ALA A 445 -20.20 -17.92 30.92
C ALA A 445 -19.67 -18.86 32.02
N VAL A 446 -19.77 -20.18 31.80
CA VAL A 446 -19.22 -21.20 32.69
C VAL A 446 -17.69 -21.15 32.68
N ALA A 447 -17.09 -21.13 31.49
CA ALA A 447 -15.64 -21.04 31.32
C ALA A 447 -15.06 -19.75 31.92
N ALA A 448 -15.73 -18.60 31.75
CA ALA A 448 -15.30 -17.33 32.32
C ALA A 448 -15.29 -17.37 33.87
N LYS A 449 -16.33 -17.97 34.48
CA LYS A 449 -16.40 -18.18 35.93
C LYS A 449 -15.27 -19.08 36.42
N GLU A 450 -15.07 -20.21 35.75
CA GLU A 450 -14.05 -21.19 36.12
C GLU A 450 -12.65 -20.61 36.00
N PHE A 451 -12.39 -19.83 34.94
CA PHE A 451 -11.12 -19.16 34.71
C PHE A 451 -10.78 -18.20 35.86
N ILE A 452 -11.68 -17.26 36.18
CA ILE A 452 -11.41 -16.24 37.19
C ILE A 452 -11.35 -16.84 38.61
N ALA A 453 -12.15 -17.87 38.91
CA ALA A 453 -12.08 -18.58 40.17
C ALA A 453 -10.78 -19.37 40.31
N THR A 454 -10.32 -20.02 39.24
CA THR A 454 -9.03 -20.68 39.21
C THR A 454 -7.89 -19.68 39.39
N MET A 455 -8.00 -18.49 38.77
CA MET A 455 -7.05 -17.39 38.97
C MET A 455 -7.04 -16.91 40.43
N ALA A 456 -8.20 -16.73 41.07
CA ALA A 456 -8.30 -16.36 42.48
C ALA A 456 -7.55 -17.36 43.37
N ARG A 457 -7.82 -18.67 43.22
CA ARG A 457 -7.13 -19.72 43.97
C ARG A 457 -5.63 -19.73 43.74
N ARG A 458 -5.17 -19.55 42.50
CA ARG A 458 -3.74 -19.45 42.16
C ARG A 458 -3.06 -18.23 42.79
N LEU A 459 -3.81 -17.15 43.01
CA LEU A 459 -3.34 -15.95 43.71
C LEU A 459 -3.53 -16.04 45.24
N SER A 460 -3.95 -17.20 45.76
CA SER A 460 -4.28 -17.42 47.18
C SER A 460 -5.38 -16.51 47.71
N LEU A 461 -6.32 -16.14 46.84
CA LEU A 461 -7.51 -15.36 47.16
C LEU A 461 -8.73 -16.29 47.33
N PRO A 462 -9.65 -15.99 48.26
CA PRO A 462 -10.89 -16.74 48.40
C PRO A 462 -11.79 -16.61 47.17
N ASP A 463 -12.51 -17.68 46.82
CA ASP A 463 -13.49 -17.68 45.72
C ASP A 463 -14.59 -16.61 45.90
N SER A 464 -14.86 -16.17 47.14
CA SER A 464 -15.82 -15.09 47.44
C SER A 464 -15.42 -13.72 46.88
N GLN A 465 -14.16 -13.54 46.46
CA GLN A 465 -13.68 -12.31 45.81
C GLN A 465 -14.04 -12.25 44.31
N VAL A 466 -14.52 -13.36 43.74
CA VAL A 466 -15.05 -13.40 42.39
C VAL A 466 -16.52 -12.97 42.42
N MET A 467 -16.78 -11.73 42.04
CA MET A 467 -18.11 -11.14 42.10
C MET A 467 -18.79 -11.23 40.73
N PRO A 468 -19.98 -11.85 40.61
CA PRO A 468 -20.75 -11.81 39.37
C PRO A 468 -21.27 -10.40 39.11
N ALA A 469 -21.23 -9.99 37.85
CA ALA A 469 -21.77 -8.72 37.38
C ALA A 469 -22.85 -8.96 36.31
N TYR A 470 -23.92 -8.19 36.39
CA TYR A 470 -25.15 -8.41 35.62
C TYR A 470 -25.49 -7.20 34.77
N GLU A 471 -26.22 -7.40 33.66
CA GLU A 471 -26.90 -6.30 32.97
C GLU A 471 -27.90 -5.61 33.88
N ASP A 472 -28.20 -4.32 33.60
CA ASP A 472 -29.18 -3.56 34.37
C ASP A 472 -30.64 -3.78 33.90
N PRO A 473 -31.46 -4.57 34.62
CA PRO A 473 -32.87 -4.73 34.28
C PRO A 473 -33.69 -3.44 34.38
N LEU A 474 -33.31 -2.48 35.23
CA LEU A 474 -34.08 -1.26 35.45
C LEU A 474 -33.93 -0.27 34.29
N LEU A 475 -32.70 -0.11 33.79
CA LEU A 475 -32.45 0.74 32.64
C LEU A 475 -33.07 0.11 31.39
N ARG A 476 -32.95 -1.22 31.23
CA ARG A 476 -33.63 -1.96 30.18
C ARG A 476 -35.14 -1.73 30.23
N LEU A 477 -35.78 -1.84 31.39
CA LEU A 477 -37.19 -1.53 31.57
C LEU A 477 -37.52 -0.07 31.22
N ALA A 478 -36.70 0.89 31.68
CA ALA A 478 -36.88 2.31 31.38
C ALA A 478 -36.76 2.62 29.87
N GLU A 479 -35.88 1.93 29.15
CA GLU A 479 -35.77 2.01 27.69
C GLU A 479 -37.00 1.40 27.00
N LEU A 480 -37.48 0.26 27.48
CA LEU A 480 -38.65 -0.43 26.94
C LEU A 480 -39.94 0.40 27.08
N VAL A 481 -40.14 1.06 28.23
CA VAL A 481 -41.31 1.93 28.47
C VAL A 481 -41.27 3.21 27.61
N ARG A 482 -40.09 3.60 27.10
CA ARG A 482 -39.93 4.74 26.19
C ARG A 482 -40.21 4.40 24.72
N LEU A 483 -40.41 3.12 24.39
CA LEU A 483 -40.74 2.71 23.03
C LEU A 483 -42.16 3.15 22.64
N PRO A 484 -42.44 3.40 21.35
CA PRO A 484 -43.77 3.75 20.86
C PRO A 484 -44.80 2.64 21.15
N PRO A 485 -46.10 2.96 21.30
CA PRO A 485 -47.14 1.95 21.48
C PRO A 485 -47.25 1.03 20.25
N GLY A 486 -47.24 -0.29 20.46
CA GLY A 486 -47.33 -1.31 19.39
C GLY A 486 -46.44 -2.53 19.67
N GLN A 487 -46.52 -3.57 18.84
CA GLN A 487 -45.55 -4.68 18.87
C GLN A 487 -44.31 -4.31 18.04
N PRO A 488 -43.09 -4.39 18.61
CA PRO A 488 -41.87 -4.15 17.85
C PRO A 488 -41.60 -5.28 16.84
N PRO A 489 -40.87 -5.03 15.74
CA PRO A 489 -40.50 -6.05 14.76
C PRO A 489 -39.69 -7.21 15.40
N LEU A 490 -39.84 -8.43 14.87
CA LEU A 490 -39.39 -9.71 15.45
C LEU A 490 -37.94 -9.79 15.96
N LYS A 491 -37.01 -8.93 15.52
CA LYS A 491 -35.63 -8.86 16.06
C LYS A 491 -35.55 -8.23 17.46
N GLU A 492 -36.50 -7.38 17.83
CA GLU A 492 -36.56 -6.68 19.12
C GLU A 492 -37.49 -7.41 20.10
N ALA A 493 -38.41 -8.24 19.60
CA ALA A 493 -39.42 -8.94 20.39
C ALA A 493 -38.88 -10.11 21.23
N ALA A 494 -37.73 -10.69 20.90
CA ALA A 494 -37.17 -11.85 21.62
C ALA A 494 -36.59 -11.51 23.02
N ALA A 495 -36.48 -10.21 23.36
CA ALA A 495 -35.87 -9.72 24.59
C ALA A 495 -36.90 -9.20 25.62
N LEU A 496 -38.18 -9.55 25.47
CA LEU A 496 -39.27 -8.77 26.05
C LEU A 496 -40.38 -9.68 26.61
N GLU A 497 -40.25 -10.10 27.86
CA GLU A 497 -41.40 -10.49 28.69
C GLU A 497 -41.46 -9.63 29.95
N ALA A 498 -42.68 -9.26 30.32
CA ALA A 498 -43.05 -8.09 31.12
C ALA A 498 -43.33 -8.42 32.59
N THR A 499 -43.09 -7.46 33.48
CA THR A 499 -43.77 -7.40 34.79
C THR A 499 -44.19 -5.96 35.11
N ASP A 500 -45.49 -5.79 35.31
CA ASP A 500 -46.22 -4.55 35.58
C ASP A 500 -46.32 -4.31 37.10
N LYS A 501 -45.38 -3.58 37.70
CA LYS A 501 -45.37 -3.25 39.15
C LYS A 501 -44.64 -1.93 39.47
N ASP A 502 -45.32 -0.80 39.33
CA ASP A 502 -44.81 0.51 39.79
C ASP A 502 -45.06 0.74 41.30
N LEU A 503 -44.10 1.40 41.98
CA LEU A 503 -44.27 1.89 43.36
C LEU A 503 -44.97 3.24 43.35
N THR A 504 -46.10 3.35 44.06
CA THR A 504 -46.78 4.64 44.27
C THR A 504 -46.23 5.36 45.51
N PRO A 505 -46.25 6.71 45.57
CA PRO A 505 -45.62 7.49 46.65
C PRO A 505 -46.11 7.19 48.08
N ASP A 506 -47.28 6.57 48.21
CA ASP A 506 -47.94 6.18 49.46
C ASP A 506 -47.49 4.81 50.00
N VAL A 507 -46.79 4.00 49.19
CA VAL A 507 -46.25 2.68 49.58
C VAL A 507 -44.73 2.59 49.46
N ASP A 508 -44.09 3.72 49.17
CA ASP A 508 -42.66 3.84 48.94
C ASP A 508 -41.85 3.84 50.24
N SER A 509 -41.04 2.79 50.45
CA SER A 509 -40.12 2.66 51.58
C SER A 509 -38.79 2.06 51.12
N PRO A 510 -37.67 2.26 51.84
CA PRO A 510 -36.39 1.62 51.52
C PRO A 510 -36.51 0.10 51.34
N ASP A 511 -37.27 -0.58 52.20
CA ASP A 511 -37.47 -2.03 52.15
C ASP A 511 -38.32 -2.45 50.94
N ARG A 512 -39.29 -1.63 50.53
CA ARG A 512 -40.12 -1.89 49.34
C ARG A 512 -39.44 -1.56 48.04
N ARG A 513 -38.60 -0.52 48.01
CA ARG A 513 -37.65 -0.29 46.91
C ARG A 513 -36.70 -1.46 46.79
N GLN A 514 -36.14 -1.95 47.89
CA GLN A 514 -35.26 -3.13 47.88
C GLN A 514 -36.02 -4.38 47.38
N ALA A 515 -37.24 -4.63 47.83
CA ALA A 515 -38.04 -5.78 47.37
C ALA A 515 -38.43 -5.71 45.89
N LEU A 516 -38.76 -4.52 45.36
CA LEU A 516 -39.02 -4.33 43.93
C LEU A 516 -37.72 -4.46 43.12
N LEU A 517 -36.60 -3.96 43.63
CA LEU A 517 -35.28 -4.14 43.04
C LEU A 517 -34.90 -5.62 43.01
N ASP A 518 -35.12 -6.36 44.10
CA ASP A 518 -34.87 -7.80 44.19
C ASP A 518 -35.75 -8.58 43.19
N GLU A 519 -37.01 -8.18 43.01
CA GLU A 519 -37.92 -8.77 42.02
C GLU A 519 -37.47 -8.49 40.57
N LEU A 520 -37.12 -7.24 40.25
CA LEU A 520 -36.61 -6.86 38.92
C LEU A 520 -35.23 -7.46 38.64
N ASP A 521 -34.35 -7.55 39.64
CA ASP A 521 -33.05 -8.22 39.55
C ASP A 521 -33.18 -9.74 39.46
N SER A 522 -34.22 -10.36 40.03
CA SER A 522 -34.50 -11.80 39.92
C SER A 522 -34.79 -12.25 38.49
N SER A 523 -35.22 -11.34 37.62
CA SER A 523 -35.43 -11.60 36.19
C SER A 523 -34.12 -11.75 35.39
N VAL A 524 -32.98 -11.35 35.97
CA VAL A 524 -31.64 -11.45 35.37
C VAL A 524 -30.73 -12.25 36.30
N SER A 525 -30.78 -13.57 36.16
CA SER A 525 -30.04 -14.53 37.01
C SER A 525 -28.69 -14.97 36.44
N THR A 526 -28.49 -14.86 35.13
CA THR A 526 -27.24 -15.21 34.47
C THR A 526 -26.24 -14.05 34.54
N PRO A 527 -25.05 -14.21 35.15
CA PRO A 527 -24.01 -13.19 35.13
C PRO A 527 -23.51 -12.93 33.70
N THR A 528 -23.36 -11.65 33.35
CA THR A 528 -22.74 -11.22 32.08
C THR A 528 -21.21 -11.25 32.17
N ALA A 529 -20.66 -11.01 33.36
CA ALA A 529 -19.23 -11.01 33.61
C ALA A 529 -18.92 -11.39 35.06
N TYR A 530 -17.64 -11.60 35.35
CA TYR A 530 -17.12 -11.79 36.69
C TYR A 530 -16.00 -10.80 36.96
N VAL A 531 -15.98 -10.24 38.16
CA VAL A 531 -15.12 -9.13 38.54
C VAL A 531 -14.33 -9.53 39.78
N MET A 532 -13.00 -9.38 39.71
CA MET A 532 -12.10 -9.55 40.86
C MET A 532 -11.09 -8.40 40.84
N PRO A 533 -11.31 -7.32 41.62
CA PRO A 533 -10.36 -6.21 41.69
C PRO A 533 -9.08 -6.69 42.36
N LEU A 534 -7.92 -6.38 41.78
CA LEU A 534 -6.66 -6.95 42.22
C LEU A 534 -5.65 -5.85 42.58
N SER A 535 -5.06 -5.96 43.77
CA SER A 535 -4.05 -5.04 44.29
C SER A 535 -2.87 -5.81 44.87
N ARG A 536 -1.69 -5.18 44.91
CA ARG A 536 -0.55 -5.70 45.68
C ARG A 536 -0.78 -5.45 47.16
N ALA A 537 -0.62 -6.50 47.97
CA ALA A 537 -0.64 -6.37 49.42
C ALA A 537 0.55 -5.52 49.91
N ALA A 538 0.45 -5.00 51.13
CA ALA A 538 1.48 -4.14 51.73
C ALA A 538 2.86 -4.80 51.86
N ASP A 539 2.94 -6.13 51.77
CA ASP A 539 4.20 -6.89 51.78
C ASP A 539 4.95 -6.86 50.43
N GLY A 540 4.34 -6.33 49.38
CA GLY A 540 4.90 -6.25 48.02
C GLY A 540 4.98 -7.58 47.26
N VAL A 541 4.55 -8.70 47.86
CA VAL A 541 4.72 -10.05 47.32
C VAL A 541 3.39 -10.77 47.16
N SER A 542 2.45 -10.55 48.07
CA SER A 542 1.13 -11.17 48.04
C SER A 542 0.15 -10.34 47.21
N TRP A 543 -0.97 -10.96 46.85
CA TRP A 543 -2.09 -10.31 46.20
C TRP A 543 -3.22 -10.13 47.21
N GLU A 544 -3.95 -9.04 47.09
CA GLU A 544 -5.17 -8.78 47.83
C GLU A 544 -6.29 -8.37 46.85
N SER A 545 -7.52 -8.64 47.24
CA SER A 545 -8.71 -8.29 46.48
C SER A 545 -9.76 -7.72 47.40
N ALA A 546 -10.49 -6.70 46.92
CA ALA A 546 -11.53 -6.04 47.67
C ALA A 546 -12.89 -6.63 47.31
N LEU A 547 -13.67 -6.98 48.34
CA LEU A 547 -15.06 -7.34 48.16
C LEU A 547 -15.90 -6.06 48.06
N TRP A 548 -16.42 -5.79 46.86
CA TRP A 548 -17.24 -4.63 46.60
C TRP A 548 -18.65 -4.83 47.12
N THR A 549 -19.12 -3.87 47.92
CA THR A 549 -20.50 -3.79 48.38
C THR A 549 -21.18 -2.58 47.73
N THR A 550 -22.33 -2.82 47.11
CA THR A 550 -23.14 -1.76 46.48
C THR A 550 -24.46 -1.64 47.24
N ARG A 551 -25.12 -0.49 47.13
CA ARG A 551 -26.49 -0.31 47.64
C ARG A 551 -27.50 -1.29 47.04
N ARG A 552 -27.22 -1.79 45.84
CA ARG A 552 -28.07 -2.75 45.12
C ARG A 552 -27.80 -4.19 45.52
N GLY A 553 -26.82 -4.45 46.41
CA GLY A 553 -26.47 -5.79 46.87
C GLY A 553 -25.73 -6.65 45.84
N ARG A 554 -25.69 -6.25 44.57
CA ARG A 554 -24.94 -6.90 43.49
C ARG A 554 -24.27 -5.89 42.55
N LEU A 555 -23.32 -6.36 41.75
CA LEU A 555 -22.68 -5.54 40.72
C LEU A 555 -23.56 -5.48 39.47
N VAL A 556 -23.96 -4.28 39.09
CA VAL A 556 -24.78 -4.05 37.90
C VAL A 556 -24.04 -3.13 36.94
N LEU A 557 -23.87 -3.61 35.72
CA LEU A 557 -23.09 -2.96 34.69
C LEU A 557 -23.92 -1.87 34.00
N THR A 558 -23.27 -0.80 33.57
CA THR A 558 -23.85 0.13 32.61
C THR A 558 -24.21 -0.64 31.33
N PRO A 559 -25.41 -0.47 30.76
CA PRO A 559 -25.79 -1.17 29.53
C PRO A 559 -24.90 -0.81 28.33
N GLY A 560 -24.77 -1.75 27.39
CA GLY A 560 -23.97 -1.61 26.17
C GLY A 560 -23.32 -2.93 25.75
N ASN A 561 -22.48 -2.90 24.72
CA ASN A 561 -21.70 -4.06 24.24
C ASN A 561 -20.20 -3.94 24.50
N SER A 562 -19.77 -2.88 25.22
CA SER A 562 -18.37 -2.70 25.63
C SER A 562 -17.94 -3.78 26.64
N PRO A 563 -16.63 -4.11 26.72
CA PRO A 563 -16.10 -5.00 27.76
C PRO A 563 -16.53 -4.57 29.16
N ALA A 564 -16.89 -5.53 30.01
CA ALA A 564 -17.50 -5.27 31.32
C ALA A 564 -16.67 -4.32 32.21
N GLY A 565 -15.34 -4.34 32.11
CA GLY A 565 -14.44 -3.44 32.84
C GLY A 565 -14.70 -1.94 32.60
N LEU A 566 -15.14 -1.56 31.39
CA LEU A 566 -15.50 -0.18 31.03
C LEU A 566 -16.92 0.19 31.46
N ARG A 567 -17.72 -0.80 31.88
CA ARG A 567 -19.12 -0.65 32.28
C ARG A 567 -19.32 -0.82 33.78
N LEU A 568 -18.23 -0.91 34.56
CA LEU A 568 -18.31 -1.10 36.00
C LEU A 568 -18.90 0.14 36.68
N PRO A 569 -19.79 -0.01 37.66
CA PRO A 569 -20.44 1.10 38.35
C PRO A 569 -19.50 1.68 39.43
N LEU A 570 -18.33 2.17 39.04
CA LEU A 570 -17.28 2.60 39.99
C LEU A 570 -17.75 3.72 40.94
N ASP A 571 -18.60 4.62 40.47
CA ASP A 571 -19.21 5.69 41.28
C ASP A 571 -20.17 5.18 42.36
N SER A 572 -20.63 3.93 42.25
CA SER A 572 -21.48 3.28 43.27
C SER A 572 -20.70 2.67 44.42
N LEU A 573 -19.36 2.57 44.29
CA LEU A 573 -18.49 1.90 45.26
C LEU A 573 -18.02 2.83 46.38
N PHE A 574 -17.82 4.12 46.07
CA PHE A 574 -17.29 5.09 47.03
C PHE A 574 -17.79 6.51 46.74
N TRP A 575 -18.04 7.30 47.79
CA TRP A 575 -18.53 8.69 47.66
C TRP A 575 -17.46 9.68 47.17
N GLN A 576 -16.19 9.33 47.36
CA GLN A 576 -15.05 10.11 46.88
C GLN A 576 -14.54 9.43 45.61
N GLY A 577 -14.01 10.21 44.67
CA GLY A 577 -13.40 9.67 43.46
C GLY A 577 -12.28 8.66 43.80
N ALA A 578 -12.03 7.73 42.88
CA ALA A 578 -10.94 6.77 43.03
C ALA A 578 -9.62 7.50 43.38
N PRO A 579 -8.77 6.94 44.26
CA PRO A 579 -7.46 7.50 44.53
C PRO A 579 -6.73 7.75 43.21
N GLN A 580 -6.27 8.97 42.98
CA GLN A 580 -5.46 9.26 41.81
C GLN A 580 -4.11 8.56 42.00
N PHE A 581 -3.93 7.44 41.31
CA PHE A 581 -2.62 6.84 41.16
C PHE A 581 -1.80 7.77 40.27
N ILE A 582 -0.86 8.50 40.85
CA ILE A 582 0.15 9.20 40.06
C ILE A 582 1.02 8.09 39.46
N PRO A 583 1.01 7.87 38.12
CA PRO A 583 1.86 6.86 37.52
C PRO A 583 3.30 7.13 37.95
N ALA A 584 3.99 6.10 38.43
CA ALA A 584 5.41 6.23 38.74
C ALA A 584 6.13 6.74 37.47
N ASP A 585 7.05 7.68 37.65
CA ASP A 585 7.90 8.14 36.54
C ASP A 585 8.58 6.91 35.92
N PRO A 586 8.25 6.56 34.65
CA PRO A 586 8.78 5.35 34.01
C PRO A 586 10.30 5.44 33.79
N THR A 587 10.89 6.62 33.96
CA THR A 587 12.34 6.87 33.91
C THR A 587 12.99 6.95 35.28
N ALA A 588 12.21 6.92 36.36
CA ALA A 588 12.77 6.92 37.69
C ALA A 588 13.38 5.55 37.99
N VAL A 589 14.69 5.53 38.20
CA VAL A 589 15.46 4.35 38.61
C VAL A 589 15.12 4.08 40.07
N HIS A 590 13.96 3.46 40.33
CA HIS A 590 13.45 3.25 41.69
C HIS A 590 13.43 1.80 42.15
N PHE A 591 13.96 0.88 41.35
CA PHE A 591 14.14 -0.49 41.80
C PHE A 591 15.63 -0.77 41.86
N ASP A 592 16.13 -1.05 43.07
CA ASP A 592 17.24 -1.99 43.20
C ASP A 592 16.94 -3.16 42.25
N PRO A 593 17.94 -3.69 41.51
CA PRO A 593 17.71 -4.80 40.59
C PRO A 593 16.85 -5.84 41.30
N LEU A 594 15.61 -6.01 40.81
CA LEU A 594 14.68 -6.97 41.39
C LEU A 594 15.44 -8.28 41.51
N PRO A 595 15.39 -8.97 42.67
CA PRO A 595 16.06 -10.25 42.80
C PRO A 595 15.67 -11.11 41.60
N PRO A 596 16.62 -11.83 40.98
CA PRO A 596 16.33 -12.62 39.82
C PRO A 596 15.09 -13.45 40.14
N LEU A 597 14.02 -13.27 39.35
CA LEU A 597 12.92 -14.22 39.40
C LEU A 597 13.58 -15.58 39.28
N GLY A 598 13.41 -16.41 40.32
CA GLY A 598 13.90 -17.78 40.32
C GLY A 598 13.44 -18.50 39.05
N GLU A 599 13.87 -19.74 38.86
CA GLU A 599 13.26 -20.54 37.81
C GLU A 599 11.75 -20.55 38.03
N LEU A 600 11.00 -19.94 37.11
CA LEU A 600 9.56 -20.08 37.09
C LEU A 600 9.32 -21.59 36.98
N PRO A 601 8.52 -22.18 37.88
CA PRO A 601 8.31 -23.62 37.91
C PRO A 601 7.97 -24.11 36.51
N ASP A 602 8.52 -25.27 36.13
CA ASP A 602 8.18 -25.87 34.86
C ASP A 602 6.66 -26.02 34.75
N PHE A 603 6.15 -25.61 33.58
CA PHE A 603 4.74 -25.74 33.27
C PHE A 603 4.45 -27.24 33.23
N ALA A 604 3.90 -27.77 34.31
CA ALA A 604 3.24 -29.06 34.26
C ALA A 604 2.05 -28.91 33.31
N PRO A 605 1.87 -29.82 32.33
CA PRO A 605 0.66 -29.81 31.51
C PRO A 605 -0.58 -29.78 32.40
N PRO A 606 -1.70 -29.19 31.94
CA PRO A 606 -2.92 -29.18 32.73
C PRO A 606 -3.26 -30.62 33.16
N PRO A 607 -3.72 -30.84 34.41
CA PRO A 607 -4.18 -32.14 34.85
C PRO A 607 -5.23 -32.67 33.87
N THR A 608 -5.13 -33.95 33.53
CA THR A 608 -6.11 -34.64 32.67
C THR A 608 -7.45 -34.77 33.39
N GLU A 609 -8.56 -35.04 32.68
CA GLU A 609 -9.86 -35.29 33.32
C GLU A 609 -9.78 -36.43 34.36
N ASP A 610 -8.86 -37.38 34.20
CA ASP A 610 -8.58 -38.45 35.18
C ASP A 610 -7.91 -37.93 36.46
N ASP A 611 -7.04 -36.92 36.37
CA ASP A 611 -6.38 -36.29 37.52
C ASP A 611 -7.35 -35.44 38.37
N LEU A 612 -8.43 -34.94 37.76
CA LEU A 612 -9.51 -34.22 38.45
C LEU A 612 -10.54 -35.15 39.08
N ARG A 613 -10.67 -36.39 38.59
CA ARG A 613 -11.54 -37.43 39.17
C ARG A 613 -10.90 -38.19 40.33
N GLY A 614 -9.58 -38.34 40.35
CA GLY A 614 -8.85 -39.09 41.38
C GLY A 614 -8.78 -38.46 42.78
N GLY A 615 -9.59 -37.43 43.06
CA GLY A 615 -9.65 -36.74 44.37
C GLY A 615 -10.97 -36.94 45.12
N LEU A 616 -11.90 -37.76 44.61
CA LEU A 616 -13.19 -38.03 45.23
C LEU A 616 -13.43 -39.54 45.36
N ASP A 617 -12.78 -40.18 46.34
CA ASP A 617 -13.13 -41.46 46.97
C ASP A 617 -12.76 -41.27 48.46
N ASP A 618 -13.50 -41.59 49.51
CA ASP A 618 -14.66 -42.45 49.75
C ASP A 618 -15.36 -41.89 51.00
N GLU A 619 -16.66 -41.59 50.95
CA GLU A 619 -17.64 -41.66 52.07
C GLU A 619 -18.91 -40.89 51.68
N ALA A 620 -19.80 -41.52 50.90
CA ALA A 620 -21.27 -41.38 50.96
C ALA A 620 -21.93 -41.98 49.70
N ASP A 621 -21.75 -43.27 49.46
CA ASP A 621 -22.60 -44.03 48.53
C ASP A 621 -23.19 -45.24 49.27
N ALA A 622 -24.25 -44.96 50.03
CA ALA A 622 -25.24 -45.91 50.50
C ALA A 622 -26.46 -45.10 50.92
N ASP A 623 -27.32 -44.73 49.95
CA ASP A 623 -28.76 -44.50 50.11
C ASP A 623 -29.35 -43.72 48.90
N LEU A 624 -29.27 -44.22 47.66
CA LEU A 624 -30.07 -43.66 46.54
C LEU A 624 -30.42 -44.69 45.42
N ASP A 625 -30.59 -45.97 45.77
CA ASP A 625 -31.06 -47.02 44.82
C ASP A 625 -32.58 -47.32 44.93
N GLU A 626 -33.37 -46.45 45.58
CA GLU A 626 -34.84 -46.50 45.55
C GLU A 626 -35.38 -45.12 45.17
N VAL A 627 -35.48 -44.77 43.87
CA VAL A 627 -36.58 -44.00 43.21
C VAL A 627 -36.25 -43.90 41.71
N ALA A 628 -36.29 -44.99 40.96
CA ALA A 628 -36.16 -44.93 39.49
C ALA A 628 -36.97 -46.00 38.76
N ASP A 629 -38.14 -46.38 39.31
CA ASP A 629 -38.99 -47.43 38.73
C ASP A 629 -40.48 -47.03 38.60
N ASP A 630 -40.82 -45.74 38.61
CA ASP A 630 -42.23 -45.30 38.75
C ASP A 630 -42.76 -44.28 37.73
N LEU A 631 -42.13 -44.05 36.56
CA LEU A 631 -42.67 -43.08 35.57
C LEU A 631 -42.57 -43.52 34.10
N ALA A 632 -42.72 -44.81 33.82
CA ALA A 632 -42.84 -45.31 32.45
C ALA A 632 -44.15 -46.08 32.23
N GLU A 633 -45.29 -45.48 32.57
CA GLU A 633 -46.62 -45.91 32.13
C GLU A 633 -47.58 -44.70 32.21
N ASP A 634 -47.99 -44.19 31.04
CA ASP A 634 -49.15 -43.33 30.72
C ASP A 634 -48.76 -42.24 29.72
N ASP A 635 -48.93 -42.50 28.42
CA ASP A 635 -50.13 -42.04 27.72
C ASP A 635 -50.04 -42.40 26.22
N ALA A 636 -50.91 -43.30 25.81
CA ALA A 636 -51.25 -43.57 24.42
C ALA A 636 -52.76 -43.44 24.28
N SER A 637 -53.20 -42.39 23.62
CA SER A 637 -54.50 -42.20 22.94
C SER A 637 -54.53 -40.72 22.50
N GLU A 638 -55.21 -40.23 21.48
CA GLU A 638 -55.96 -40.73 20.33
C GLU A 638 -56.23 -39.46 19.49
N ASP A 639 -56.66 -39.67 18.25
CA ASP A 639 -57.41 -38.74 17.39
C ASP A 639 -56.65 -37.57 16.71
N ASP A 640 -56.48 -37.47 15.37
CA ASP A 640 -57.28 -37.77 14.15
C ASP A 640 -57.78 -36.46 13.47
N ALA A 641 -58.00 -36.55 12.15
CA ALA A 641 -58.44 -35.55 11.16
C ALA A 641 -57.34 -34.67 10.52
N SER A 642 -56.87 -34.97 9.29
CA SER A 642 -57.49 -34.72 7.95
C SER A 642 -57.47 -33.21 7.59
N GLU A 643 -57.04 -32.72 6.44
CA GLU A 643 -57.21 -33.12 5.03
C GLU A 643 -56.17 -32.40 4.16
N ASP A 644 -55.80 -33.04 3.05
CA ASP A 644 -55.57 -32.51 1.68
C ASP A 644 -54.61 -31.31 1.45
N ASP A 645 -53.76 -31.25 0.43
CA ASP A 645 -53.75 -31.83 -0.92
C ASP A 645 -52.28 -31.70 -1.39
N VAL A 646 -51.64 -32.75 -1.93
CA VAL A 646 -51.36 -32.93 -3.38
C VAL A 646 -50.48 -31.81 -3.96
N SER A 647 -49.34 -32.05 -4.60
CA SER A 647 -48.62 -33.27 -4.98
C SER A 647 -47.27 -32.86 -5.60
N GLU A 648 -46.35 -33.82 -5.63
CA GLU A 648 -45.51 -34.24 -6.78
C GLU A 648 -44.82 -33.14 -7.60
N ASP A 649 -43.55 -33.22 -7.96
CA ASP A 649 -42.72 -34.34 -8.41
C ASP A 649 -41.41 -33.64 -8.89
N ASP A 650 -40.26 -34.22 -9.11
CA ASP A 650 -39.77 -35.57 -9.01
C ASP A 650 -38.24 -35.46 -9.14
N ARG A 651 -37.58 -36.49 -8.62
CA ARG A 651 -36.34 -37.13 -9.10
C ARG A 651 -35.09 -36.28 -9.41
N ALA A 652 -34.04 -36.43 -8.60
CA ALA A 652 -33.13 -37.60 -8.52
C ALA A 652 -32.03 -37.61 -9.57
N GLY A 653 -30.81 -37.92 -9.11
CA GLY A 653 -29.76 -38.43 -9.99
C GLY A 653 -28.36 -37.95 -9.60
N HIS A 654 -27.78 -38.44 -8.51
CA HIS A 654 -26.77 -39.53 -8.53
C HIS A 654 -25.36 -39.17 -9.07
N ARG A 655 -24.39 -39.49 -8.18
CA ARG A 655 -23.03 -40.02 -8.40
C ARG A 655 -21.85 -39.05 -8.59
N ARG A 656 -21.09 -38.97 -7.48
CA ARG A 656 -19.66 -39.35 -7.34
C ARG A 656 -18.80 -39.30 -8.62
N CYS A 657 -17.72 -38.50 -8.58
CA CYS A 657 -16.36 -39.02 -8.71
C CYS A 657 -15.34 -38.00 -8.19
N GLY A 658 -14.46 -38.45 -7.29
CA GLY A 658 -13.30 -37.68 -6.86
C GLY A 658 -12.12 -37.89 -7.80
N THR A 659 -11.23 -36.90 -7.89
CA THR A 659 -9.84 -37.15 -8.30
C THR A 659 -8.92 -36.08 -7.72
N ALA A 660 -8.03 -36.52 -6.83
CA ALA A 660 -6.86 -35.79 -6.41
C ALA A 660 -5.87 -35.63 -7.58
N ARG A 661 -5.20 -34.48 -7.69
CA ARG A 661 -3.95 -34.37 -8.46
C ARG A 661 -2.91 -33.54 -7.72
N ARG A 662 -1.72 -34.14 -7.72
CA ARG A 662 -0.51 -33.81 -6.98
C ARG A 662 0.23 -32.60 -7.55
N LEU A 663 0.89 -31.91 -6.63
CA LEU A 663 2.00 -30.98 -6.81
C LEU A 663 3.16 -31.58 -7.64
N HIS A 664 3.74 -30.76 -8.52
CA HIS A 664 5.05 -31.01 -9.11
C HIS A 664 5.93 -29.76 -8.98
N THR A 665 6.96 -29.86 -8.15
CA THR A 665 8.09 -28.95 -8.04
C THR A 665 9.14 -29.32 -9.09
N ARG A 666 9.62 -28.35 -9.87
CA ARG A 666 10.82 -28.47 -10.70
C ARG A 666 11.88 -27.47 -10.24
N ARG A 667 12.99 -28.01 -9.76
CA ARG A 667 14.30 -27.34 -9.67
C ARG A 667 14.92 -27.27 -11.06
N HIS A 668 15.51 -26.13 -11.41
CA HIS A 668 16.54 -26.06 -12.43
C HIS A 668 17.80 -25.39 -11.87
N VAL A 669 18.91 -26.08 -12.10
CA VAL A 669 20.30 -25.66 -11.93
C VAL A 669 20.79 -25.41 -13.35
N GLY A 670 21.43 -24.27 -13.56
CA GLY A 670 22.01 -23.83 -14.82
C GLY A 670 22.51 -22.41 -14.66
#